data_AF-A0A9P3H1K8-F1
#
_entry.id   AF-A0A9P3H1K8-F1
#
_cell.length_a   1.000
_cell.length_b   1.000
_cell.length_c   1.000
_cell.angle_alpha   90.00
_cell.angle_beta   90.00
_cell.angle_gamma   90.00
#
_symmetry.space_group_name_H-M   'P 1'
#
loop_
_entity.id
_entity.type
_entity.pdbx_description
1 polymer ?
#
loop_
_entity_poly.entity_id
_entity_poly.type
_entity_poly.pdbx_seq_one_letter_code
_entity_poly.pdbx_strand_id
1 'polypeptide(L)'
;MTEKLLRPFCVVDKETANPFSVDAHSSETVHDLKRAIKVEISDTLKGVEARDLTLWSVSIPFHGDKMNIDIGNMLETDKEQLKATTKLYKIFGTELAEDTIHVIVQPPQSANPDIYPIVQERAHLLPAQSLIASDNISLKRLASDELEDLPKAKKIRTTEDWKQFTASDGKVVDLPPSWIDYLKGVGLQPDAREVFKNRLKDNLQAGDVINMPSLGQFPKEFGRHCQGRQLFVTEQMLELWKDMRGDQLWTYRRVLSGPMGVGKSYLSYFLAARAYAEGWLVLYISDAGVLNTKSEDLSTLQIVKRFLAFNKDILTGAELEMLVNDYDGSDAVSTIAAYKIFRYLLMSRDRKTLLLVDEHGKLFKEEPYVPDRFKSLQHLSSYGMWGEDCKGSHLIFSGTAYSKYEMEIMEDGYRENAVVFVGPLSTNVFSKLLESYPRLSTQAIKEKVIEFTNCVPRELVRLSVFVKDLPDPISVDDLQRWMNRRTTEFYLTANKYYTSRSQYSKELFYRALLQTFLGSISAVDFEWDFVDLGLIYRSKDVTMNNTQHHILCRPAQHALLELFNGLPLSEETKKRIVGHSIDGDDFEKALWQQLIYTPKPIMLHATDLNNKNPTTVSLDFIHHDTLRDRQISLGSGHESVLTRGYKTYPRFDLMLGPMFIQVSVSDFGAHNDGSVDIRHAFDDRDKKGTNQIERYLDDLYGAGHSASMALVTRPVWRTASLW
;
A
#
# COMPACT_ATOMS: atom_id res chain seq x y z
N MET A 1 36.64 9.61 23.85
CA MET A 1 35.75 10.60 23.22
C MET A 1 35.87 11.87 24.03
N THR A 2 36.29 12.97 23.42
CA THR A 2 36.39 14.30 24.04
C THR A 2 35.00 14.89 24.19
N GLU A 3 34.66 15.39 25.39
CA GLU A 3 33.39 16.09 25.63
C GLU A 3 33.35 17.38 24.81
N LYS A 4 32.39 17.47 23.89
CA LYS A 4 32.15 18.66 23.05
C LYS A 4 30.84 19.32 23.49
N LEU A 5 30.84 20.65 23.59
CA LEU A 5 29.63 21.45 23.80
C LEU A 5 28.81 21.49 22.49
N LEU A 6 27.52 21.22 22.60
CA LEU A 6 26.52 21.28 21.52
C LEU A 6 25.57 22.46 21.80
N ARG A 7 25.14 23.13 20.72
CA ARG A 7 24.15 24.22 20.75
C ARG A 7 22.98 23.95 19.80
N PRO A 8 22.11 22.96 20.09
CA PRO A 8 20.94 22.71 19.26
C PRO A 8 19.96 23.89 19.29
N PHE A 9 19.42 24.23 18.12
CA PHE A 9 18.29 25.15 17.99
C PHE A 9 16.97 24.41 18.23
N CYS A 10 16.15 24.97 19.11
CA CYS A 10 14.90 24.42 19.60
C CYS A 10 13.73 25.35 19.23
N VAL A 11 12.53 24.79 19.06
CA VAL A 11 11.28 25.54 18.88
C VAL A 11 10.14 24.86 19.65
N VAL A 12 9.15 25.62 20.12
CA VAL A 12 7.97 25.06 20.81
C VAL A 12 6.90 24.68 19.78
N ASP A 13 6.32 23.48 19.94
CA ASP A 13 5.24 22.96 19.09
C ASP A 13 4.02 23.89 19.11
N LYS A 14 3.45 24.17 17.91
CA LYS A 14 2.26 25.02 17.68
C LYS A 14 2.42 26.51 18.00
N GLU A 15 3.65 26.97 18.18
CA GLU A 15 3.97 28.40 18.22
C GLU A 15 4.55 28.87 16.87
N THR A 16 4.46 30.18 16.61
CA THR A 16 5.19 30.79 15.50
C THR A 16 6.68 30.60 15.78
N ALA A 17 7.41 30.01 14.82
CA ALA A 17 8.79 29.60 15.00
C ALA A 17 9.66 30.78 15.46
N ASN A 18 10.00 30.77 16.74
CA ASN A 18 10.98 31.64 17.35
C ASN A 18 12.09 30.74 17.92
N PRO A 19 13.07 30.34 17.09
CA PRO A 19 14.08 29.38 17.50
C PRO A 19 14.95 29.93 18.63
N PHE A 20 15.23 29.11 19.63
CA PHE A 20 16.17 29.43 20.72
C PHE A 20 17.23 28.35 20.83
N SER A 21 18.46 28.71 21.16
CA SER A 21 19.56 27.77 21.33
C SER A 21 19.71 27.36 22.79
N VAL A 22 20.06 26.09 23.05
CA VAL A 22 20.35 25.61 24.40
C VAL A 22 21.75 25.02 24.46
N ASP A 23 22.53 25.38 25.47
CA ASP A 23 23.85 24.79 25.72
C ASP A 23 23.69 23.39 26.35
N ALA A 24 24.30 22.36 25.74
CA ALA A 24 24.31 21.00 26.27
C ALA A 24 25.59 20.25 25.89
N HIS A 25 26.09 19.38 26.76
CA HIS A 25 27.28 18.57 26.45
C HIS A 25 26.90 17.30 25.67
N SER A 26 27.70 16.95 24.68
CA SER A 26 27.52 15.71 23.88
C SER A 26 27.48 14.42 24.73
N SER A 27 28.09 14.40 25.92
CA SER A 27 28.06 13.28 26.87
C SER A 27 26.76 13.19 27.69
N GLU A 28 25.98 14.27 27.76
CA GLU A 28 24.72 14.35 28.49
C GLU A 28 23.58 13.60 27.79
N THR A 29 22.47 13.42 28.51
CA THR A 29 21.29 12.73 28.03
C THR A 29 20.21 13.68 27.54
N VAL A 30 19.23 13.16 26.79
CA VAL A 30 18.01 13.89 26.44
C VAL A 30 17.27 14.39 27.68
N HIS A 31 17.33 13.67 28.81
CA HIS A 31 16.76 14.15 30.07
C HIS A 31 17.43 15.44 30.58
N ASP A 32 18.76 15.53 30.44
CA ASP A 32 19.51 16.73 30.82
C ASP A 32 19.19 17.89 29.85
N LEU A 33 19.03 17.60 28.55
CA LEU A 33 18.56 18.57 27.56
C LEU A 33 17.15 19.11 27.89
N LYS A 34 16.22 18.25 28.32
CA LYS A 34 14.88 18.69 28.79
C LYS A 34 14.98 19.66 29.97
N ARG A 35 15.92 19.43 30.89
CA ARG A 35 16.16 20.33 32.03
C ARG A 35 16.72 21.67 31.56
N ALA A 36 17.69 21.66 30.65
CA ALA A 36 18.27 22.88 30.09
C ALA A 36 17.23 23.72 29.33
N ILE A 37 16.38 23.10 28.52
CA ILE A 37 15.25 23.77 27.84
C ILE A 37 14.29 24.42 28.84
N LYS A 38 13.91 23.71 29.92
CA LYS A 38 13.03 24.27 30.96
C LYS A 38 13.61 25.50 31.64
N VAL A 39 14.93 25.57 31.81
CA VAL A 39 15.61 26.74 32.37
C VAL A 39 15.56 27.92 31.39
N GLU A 40 15.82 27.66 30.12
CA GLU A 40 15.88 28.70 29.07
C GLU A 40 14.51 29.35 28.80
N ILE A 41 13.44 28.56 28.69
CA ILE A 41 12.08 29.04 28.40
C ILE A 41 11.11 28.86 29.59
N SER A 42 11.58 29.22 30.78
CA SER A 42 10.87 28.99 32.05
C SER A 42 9.47 29.64 32.11
N ASP A 43 9.29 30.80 31.49
CA ASP A 43 7.99 31.48 31.41
C ASP A 43 6.98 30.72 30.54
N THR A 44 7.41 30.17 29.40
CA THR A 44 6.57 29.40 28.47
C THR A 44 6.18 28.04 29.04
N LEU A 45 7.07 27.41 29.83
CA LEU A 45 6.86 26.09 30.44
C LEU A 45 6.42 26.14 31.91
N LYS A 46 5.82 27.24 32.35
CA LYS A 46 5.39 27.44 33.72
C LYS A 46 4.40 26.35 34.16
N GLY A 47 4.75 25.62 35.22
CA GLY A 47 3.93 24.53 35.77
C GLY A 47 4.10 23.17 35.07
N VAL A 48 4.99 23.05 34.07
CA VAL A 48 5.32 21.79 33.40
C VAL A 48 6.64 21.24 33.96
N GLU A 49 6.68 19.98 34.37
CA GLU A 49 7.94 19.34 34.75
C GLU A 49 8.78 18.93 33.55
N ALA A 50 10.11 19.03 33.67
CA ALA A 50 11.02 18.70 32.56
C ALA A 50 10.83 17.25 32.06
N ARG A 51 10.45 16.33 32.96
CA ARG A 51 10.15 14.93 32.61
C ARG A 51 8.91 14.77 31.71
N ASP A 52 7.97 15.72 31.78
CA ASP A 52 6.69 15.67 31.06
C ASP A 52 6.78 16.31 29.67
N LEU A 53 7.91 16.95 29.33
CA LEU A 53 8.19 17.45 27.98
C LEU A 53 8.45 16.29 27.02
N THR A 54 7.89 16.35 25.82
CA THR A 54 8.27 15.48 24.71
C THR A 54 9.18 16.24 23.76
N LEU A 55 10.35 15.68 23.44
CA LEU A 55 11.30 16.28 22.49
C LEU A 55 11.31 15.46 21.21
N TRP A 56 11.34 16.14 20.07
CA TRP A 56 11.43 15.54 18.74
C TRP A 56 12.69 16.04 18.05
N SER A 57 13.53 15.14 17.54
CA SER A 57 14.64 15.50 16.65
C SER A 57 14.11 15.72 15.25
N VAL A 58 14.51 16.84 14.66
CA VAL A 58 14.14 17.26 13.31
C VAL A 58 15.34 17.89 12.62
N SER A 59 15.24 18.08 11.30
CA SER A 59 16.21 18.84 10.51
C SER A 59 15.44 19.77 9.58
N ILE A 60 15.10 20.96 10.08
CA ILE A 60 14.30 21.95 9.34
C ILE A 60 15.18 23.17 9.03
N PRO A 61 15.53 23.43 7.76
CA PRO A 61 16.23 24.65 7.37
C PRO A 61 15.42 25.89 7.76
N PHE A 62 16.05 26.86 8.41
CA PHE A 62 15.40 28.10 8.86
C PHE A 62 15.98 29.31 8.13
N HIS A 63 15.20 29.90 7.22
CA HIS A 63 15.63 31.02 6.37
C HIS A 63 14.99 32.37 6.73
N GLY A 64 14.57 32.56 7.98
CA GLY A 64 14.25 33.90 8.53
C GLY A 64 12.80 34.39 8.41
N ASP A 65 11.87 33.56 7.94
CA ASP A 65 10.44 33.91 7.88
C ASP A 65 9.61 33.25 8.99
N LYS A 66 8.49 33.89 9.36
CA LYS A 66 7.51 33.37 10.32
C LYS A 66 6.91 32.05 9.82
N MET A 67 7.50 30.93 10.22
CA MET A 67 7.01 29.59 9.95
C MET A 67 6.19 29.10 11.16
N ASN A 68 4.97 28.59 10.96
CA ASN A 68 4.27 27.88 12.03
C ASN A 68 4.72 26.42 12.00
N ILE A 69 5.32 25.95 13.09
CA ILE A 69 5.78 24.56 13.21
C ILE A 69 4.75 23.79 14.04
N ASP A 70 4.12 22.81 13.41
CA ASP A 70 3.19 21.89 14.06
C ASP A 70 3.69 20.46 13.81
N ILE A 71 4.13 19.80 14.89
CA ILE A 71 4.65 18.42 14.84
C ILE A 71 3.59 17.45 14.30
N GLY A 72 2.31 17.77 14.44
CA GLY A 72 1.18 16.99 13.93
C GLY A 72 1.07 16.98 12.40
N ASN A 73 1.63 18.00 11.72
CA ASN A 73 1.58 18.13 10.26
C ASN A 73 2.86 17.63 9.57
N MET A 74 3.91 17.28 10.33
CA MET A 74 5.17 16.74 9.79
C MET A 74 5.05 15.25 9.49
N LEU A 75 5.72 14.80 8.41
CA LEU A 75 5.84 13.38 8.07
C LEU A 75 6.60 12.64 9.17
N GLU A 76 6.18 11.42 9.50
CA GLU A 76 6.86 10.57 10.50
C GLU A 76 8.31 10.20 10.12
N THR A 77 8.70 10.39 8.85
CA THR A 77 10.08 10.20 8.40
C THR A 77 11.01 11.36 8.73
N ASP A 78 10.44 12.52 9.06
CA ASP A 78 11.17 13.80 9.20
C ASP A 78 11.28 14.23 10.67
N LYS A 79 10.76 13.39 11.59
CA LYS A 79 10.81 13.59 13.04
C LYS A 79 11.10 12.27 13.74
N GLU A 80 11.92 12.32 14.78
CA GLU A 80 12.18 11.17 15.66
C GLU A 80 11.94 11.58 17.12
N GLN A 81 11.13 10.82 17.86
CA GLN A 81 10.92 11.10 19.28
C GLN A 81 12.17 10.76 20.10
N LEU A 82 12.69 11.74 20.84
CA LEU A 82 13.91 11.57 21.63
C LEU A 82 13.63 10.87 22.96
N LYS A 83 14.24 9.70 23.15
CA LYS A 83 14.17 8.93 24.40
C LYS A 83 15.05 9.58 25.47
N ALA A 84 14.53 9.74 26.68
CA ALA A 84 15.20 10.42 27.79
C ALA A 84 16.59 9.85 28.14
N THR A 85 16.80 8.55 27.93
CA THR A 85 18.06 7.85 28.22
C THR A 85 19.11 7.95 27.11
N THR A 86 18.76 8.48 25.94
CA THR A 86 19.68 8.58 24.81
C THR A 86 20.69 9.70 25.05
N LYS A 87 21.98 9.43 24.78
CA LYS A 87 23.04 10.44 24.86
C LYS A 87 23.03 11.35 23.64
N LEU A 88 23.30 12.64 23.82
CA LEU A 88 23.16 13.66 22.78
C LEU A 88 24.09 13.41 21.57
N TYR A 89 25.30 12.89 21.78
CA TYR A 89 26.20 12.55 20.66
C TYR A 89 25.63 11.47 19.73
N LYS A 90 24.70 10.61 20.20
CA LYS A 90 24.05 9.60 19.34
C LYS A 90 22.97 10.21 18.44
N ILE A 91 22.46 11.37 18.80
CA ILE A 91 21.38 12.08 18.10
C ILE A 91 21.97 13.09 17.14
N PHE A 92 22.87 13.95 17.63
CA PHE A 92 23.41 15.08 16.90
C PHE A 92 24.81 14.85 16.32
N GLY A 93 25.40 13.66 16.55
CA GLY A 93 26.77 13.39 16.13
C GLY A 93 27.79 14.32 16.77
N THR A 94 28.80 14.70 16.00
CA THR A 94 29.88 15.61 16.43
C THR A 94 29.67 17.05 15.98
N GLU A 95 28.78 17.31 15.02
CA GLU A 95 28.51 18.64 14.44
C GLU A 95 27.03 18.78 14.10
N LEU A 96 26.48 19.96 14.40
CA LEU A 96 25.11 20.33 14.11
C LEU A 96 25.07 21.06 12.75
N ALA A 97 24.02 20.84 11.97
CA ALA A 97 23.85 21.56 10.71
C ALA A 97 23.60 23.04 10.98
N GLU A 98 24.31 23.91 10.26
CA GLU A 98 24.09 25.36 10.34
C GLU A 98 22.68 25.73 9.82
N ASP A 99 22.14 26.85 10.31
CA ASP A 99 20.85 27.41 9.91
C ASP A 99 19.66 26.43 9.94
N THR A 100 19.69 25.48 10.89
CA THR A 100 18.70 24.39 10.99
C THR A 100 18.08 24.33 12.38
N ILE A 101 16.77 24.09 12.47
CA ILE A 101 16.10 23.71 13.72
C ILE A 101 16.31 22.22 13.95
N HIS A 102 16.78 21.90 15.16
CA HIS A 102 17.24 20.56 15.54
C HIS A 102 16.24 19.83 16.44
N VAL A 103 15.48 20.59 17.24
CA VAL A 103 14.56 20.03 18.25
C VAL A 103 13.23 20.76 18.25
N ILE A 104 12.12 20.02 18.25
CA ILE A 104 10.79 20.54 18.60
C ILE A 104 10.44 20.11 20.03
N VAL A 105 10.03 21.07 20.84
CA VAL A 105 9.62 20.91 22.24
C VAL A 105 8.10 20.86 22.29
N GLN A 106 7.54 19.72 22.66
CA GLN A 106 6.10 19.55 22.80
C GLN A 106 5.71 19.47 24.28
N PRO A 107 5.00 20.49 24.81
CA PRO A 107 4.43 20.45 26.16
C PRO A 107 3.31 19.38 26.26
N PRO A 108 3.05 18.84 27.47
CA PRO A 108 1.88 18.01 27.69
C PRO A 108 0.62 18.86 27.45
N GLN A 109 -0.32 18.35 26.65
CA GLN A 109 -1.57 19.06 26.38
C GLN A 109 -2.29 19.34 27.70
N SER A 110 -2.54 20.62 28.00
CA SER A 110 -3.29 21.02 29.19
C SER A 110 -4.70 20.43 29.10
N ALA A 111 -5.01 19.53 30.01
CA ALA A 111 -6.39 19.20 30.31
C ALA A 111 -7.10 20.50 30.73
N ASN A 112 -8.24 20.75 30.11
CA ASN A 112 -9.13 21.87 30.38
C ASN A 112 -9.25 22.12 31.92
N PRO A 113 -9.05 23.34 32.43
CA PRO A 113 -9.05 23.63 33.88
C PRO A 113 -10.43 23.65 34.54
N ASP A 114 -11.50 23.29 33.83
CA ASP A 114 -12.82 23.07 34.40
C ASP A 114 -13.03 21.57 34.62
N ILE A 115 -12.51 21.05 35.74
CA ILE A 115 -13.05 19.99 36.61
C ILE A 115 -11.96 19.64 37.64
N TYR A 116 -12.09 20.16 38.86
CA TYR A 116 -11.57 19.57 40.09
C TYR A 116 -12.56 19.93 41.21
N PRO A 117 -12.63 19.22 42.36
CA PRO A 117 -11.84 18.06 42.81
C PRO A 117 -12.72 16.92 43.40
N ILE A 118 -12.08 15.94 44.06
CA ILE A 118 -12.54 14.84 44.96
C ILE A 118 -11.86 13.56 44.41
N VAL A 119 -10.77 13.00 44.95
CA VAL A 119 -10.45 12.63 46.34
C VAL A 119 -8.92 12.65 46.56
N GLN A 120 -8.46 13.39 47.56
CA GLN A 120 -7.25 13.07 48.31
C GLN A 120 -7.73 12.53 49.66
N GLU A 121 -7.47 11.24 49.93
CA GLU A 121 -7.30 10.59 51.24
C GLU A 121 -7.68 9.12 51.14
N ARG A 122 -6.67 8.24 51.13
CA ARG A 122 -6.60 6.93 51.83
C ARG A 122 -5.46 6.10 51.25
N ALA A 123 -4.26 6.38 51.73
CA ALA A 123 -3.12 5.47 51.60
C ALA A 123 -2.36 5.45 52.93
N HIS A 124 -2.94 4.78 53.92
CA HIS A 124 -2.21 4.21 55.05
C HIS A 124 -2.85 2.87 55.37
N LEU A 125 -2.17 1.78 54.97
CA LEU A 125 -1.87 0.58 55.76
C LEU A 125 -1.43 -0.55 54.79
N LEU A 126 -0.12 -0.83 54.83
CA LEU A 126 0.57 -2.03 54.34
C LEU A 126 0.15 -3.28 55.17
N PRO A 127 0.51 -4.55 54.83
CA PRO A 127 1.73 -4.93 54.10
C PRO A 127 1.68 -6.11 53.11
N ALA A 128 2.81 -6.22 52.42
CA ALA A 128 3.25 -7.28 51.52
C ALA A 128 3.53 -8.64 52.22
N GLN A 129 3.40 -9.72 51.44
CA GLN A 129 4.15 -11.01 51.47
C GLN A 129 3.83 -11.72 50.12
N SER A 130 4.77 -11.92 49.17
CA SER A 130 5.71 -13.06 49.02
C SER A 130 4.98 -14.43 48.95
N LEU A 131 5.22 -15.43 48.10
CA LEU A 131 6.19 -15.80 47.05
C LEU A 131 5.58 -17.01 46.27
N ILE A 132 5.91 -17.11 44.97
CA ILE A 132 6.22 -18.31 44.14
C ILE A 132 5.64 -19.68 44.56
N ALA A 133 4.90 -20.33 43.65
CA ALA A 133 5.10 -21.74 43.28
C ALA A 133 4.39 -22.08 41.96
N SER A 134 5.19 -22.41 40.96
CA SER A 134 4.85 -23.19 39.77
C SER A 134 4.33 -24.58 40.16
N ASP A 135 3.32 -25.10 39.47
CA ASP A 135 3.29 -26.54 39.15
C ASP A 135 2.41 -26.87 37.94
N ASN A 136 3.04 -27.64 37.05
CA ASN A 136 2.45 -28.30 35.88
C ASN A 136 1.52 -29.44 36.33
N ILE A 137 0.29 -29.50 35.83
CA ILE A 137 -0.45 -30.78 35.75
C ILE A 137 -1.12 -30.93 34.38
N SER A 138 -0.45 -31.76 33.58
CA SER A 138 -0.91 -32.68 32.54
C SER A 138 -2.42 -32.75 32.24
N LEU A 139 -2.73 -32.45 30.99
CA LEU A 139 -3.95 -32.85 30.26
C LEU A 139 -4.13 -34.38 30.29
N LYS A 140 -5.19 -34.85 30.94
CA LYS A 140 -5.79 -36.16 30.65
C LYS A 140 -7.18 -35.93 30.05
N ARG A 141 -7.34 -36.40 28.81
CA ARG A 141 -8.64 -36.62 28.16
C ARG A 141 -9.49 -37.51 29.06
N LEU A 142 -10.72 -37.09 29.34
CA LEU A 142 -11.78 -37.98 29.81
C LEU A 142 -12.83 -38.09 28.72
N ALA A 143 -13.17 -39.35 28.43
CA ALA A 143 -14.11 -39.78 27.43
C ALA A 143 -15.55 -39.41 27.83
N SER A 144 -16.39 -39.31 26.81
CA SER A 144 -17.85 -39.37 26.88
C SER A 144 -18.31 -40.55 27.71
N ASP A 145 -19.37 -40.33 28.49
CA ASP A 145 -20.14 -41.29 29.31
C ASP A 145 -19.81 -41.26 30.81
N GLU A 146 -20.24 -40.17 31.46
CA GLU A 146 -20.74 -40.13 32.86
C GLU A 146 -21.24 -38.70 33.12
N LEU A 147 -22.44 -38.42 32.62
CA LEU A 147 -23.13 -37.14 32.80
C LEU A 147 -24.48 -37.38 33.44
N GLU A 148 -24.49 -37.76 34.72
CA GLU A 148 -25.65 -37.61 35.60
C GLU A 148 -25.15 -37.65 37.06
N ASP A 149 -25.55 -36.64 37.84
CA ASP A 149 -25.27 -36.42 39.27
C ASP A 149 -23.87 -35.94 39.72
N LEU A 150 -23.62 -34.63 39.54
CA LEU A 150 -22.81 -33.82 40.45
C LEU A 150 -23.56 -32.53 40.84
N PRO A 151 -23.47 -32.05 42.09
CA PRO A 151 -24.21 -30.89 42.56
C PRO A 151 -23.76 -29.63 41.82
N LYS A 152 -24.72 -28.89 41.26
CA LYS A 152 -24.53 -27.56 40.65
C LYS A 152 -23.98 -26.58 41.69
N ALA A 153 -22.65 -26.52 41.82
CA ALA A 153 -21.97 -25.41 42.47
C ALA A 153 -22.21 -24.16 41.61
N LYS A 154 -23.28 -23.41 41.92
CA LYS A 154 -23.48 -22.05 41.45
C LYS A 154 -22.31 -21.20 41.98
N LYS A 155 -21.27 -21.02 41.16
CA LYS A 155 -20.33 -19.91 41.34
C LYS A 155 -21.16 -18.63 41.26
N ILE A 156 -21.20 -17.87 42.36
CA ILE A 156 -21.92 -16.61 42.48
C ILE A 156 -21.27 -15.64 41.51
N ARG A 157 -22.02 -15.23 40.48
CA ARG A 157 -21.65 -14.16 39.55
C ARG A 157 -21.70 -12.84 40.33
N THR A 158 -20.59 -12.16 40.55
CA THR A 158 -20.61 -10.74 40.93
C THR A 158 -20.94 -9.92 39.68
N THR A 159 -22.23 -9.96 39.28
CA THR A 159 -22.82 -9.21 38.17
C THR A 159 -23.69 -8.06 38.67
N GLU A 160 -23.42 -7.55 39.87
CA GLU A 160 -24.29 -6.60 40.59
C GLU A 160 -24.56 -5.29 39.81
N ASP A 161 -23.70 -4.93 38.85
CA ASP A 161 -23.83 -3.74 38.01
C ASP A 161 -24.25 -4.00 36.55
N TRP A 162 -24.56 -5.25 36.18
CA TRP A 162 -24.98 -5.56 34.80
C TRP A 162 -26.39 -5.06 34.53
N LYS A 163 -26.68 -4.70 33.29
CA LYS A 163 -28.01 -4.19 32.90
C LYS A 163 -28.64 -5.08 31.84
N GLN A 164 -29.97 -5.02 31.79
CA GLN A 164 -30.76 -5.77 30.82
C GLN A 164 -30.72 -5.11 29.43
N PHE A 165 -30.60 -5.94 28.41
CA PHE A 165 -30.70 -5.59 27.00
C PHE A 165 -31.63 -6.56 26.28
N THR A 166 -32.52 -6.03 25.42
CA THR A 166 -33.43 -6.85 24.60
C THR A 166 -32.79 -7.08 23.22
N ALA A 167 -32.50 -8.32 22.91
CA ALA A 167 -31.87 -8.76 21.66
C ALA A 167 -32.85 -8.73 20.46
N SER A 168 -32.35 -9.03 19.25
CA SER A 168 -33.15 -8.95 18.01
C SER A 168 -34.32 -9.95 17.95
N ASP A 169 -34.21 -11.07 18.67
CA ASP A 169 -35.24 -12.10 18.83
C ASP A 169 -36.21 -11.82 19.99
N GLY A 170 -36.09 -10.65 20.63
CA GLY A 170 -36.92 -10.24 21.77
C GLY A 170 -36.50 -10.82 23.12
N LYS A 171 -35.46 -11.65 23.17
CA LYS A 171 -34.94 -12.22 24.43
C LYS A 171 -34.16 -11.18 25.22
N VAL A 172 -34.37 -11.14 26.54
CA VAL A 172 -33.66 -10.23 27.46
C VAL A 172 -32.41 -10.90 28.02
N VAL A 173 -31.28 -10.20 27.99
CA VAL A 173 -29.97 -10.69 28.43
C VAL A 173 -29.30 -9.64 29.34
N ASP A 174 -28.66 -10.09 30.41
CA ASP A 174 -27.83 -9.23 31.27
C ASP A 174 -26.43 -9.08 30.68
N LEU A 175 -25.99 -7.84 30.47
CA LEU A 175 -24.69 -7.51 29.87
C LEU A 175 -23.93 -6.44 30.66
N PRO A 176 -22.59 -6.36 30.51
CA PRO A 176 -21.80 -5.25 31.03
C PRO A 176 -22.33 -3.88 30.56
N PRO A 177 -22.39 -2.85 31.42
CA PRO A 177 -22.89 -1.53 31.04
C PRO A 177 -22.20 -0.92 29.82
N SER A 178 -20.87 -1.06 29.72
CA SER A 178 -20.09 -0.55 28.59
C SER A 178 -20.49 -1.17 27.24
N TRP A 179 -20.94 -2.43 27.23
CA TRP A 179 -21.38 -3.10 26.01
C TRP A 179 -22.77 -2.64 25.58
N ILE A 180 -23.64 -2.31 26.54
CA ILE A 180 -24.95 -1.74 26.27
C ILE A 180 -24.81 -0.37 25.62
N ASP A 181 -23.82 0.43 26.03
CA ASP A 181 -23.54 1.71 25.38
C ASP A 181 -23.16 1.52 23.90
N TYR A 182 -22.41 0.46 23.57
CA TYR A 182 -22.06 0.12 22.19
C TYR A 182 -23.29 -0.36 21.39
N LEU A 183 -24.12 -1.21 21.98
CA LEU A 183 -25.38 -1.67 21.38
C LEU A 183 -26.39 -0.53 21.19
N LYS A 184 -26.41 0.45 22.10
CA LYS A 184 -27.24 1.66 22.01
C LYS A 184 -26.69 2.72 21.06
N GLY A 185 -25.46 2.56 20.56
CA GLY A 185 -24.94 3.37 19.47
C GLY A 185 -23.99 4.51 19.85
N VAL A 186 -23.32 4.45 21.00
CA VAL A 186 -22.31 5.45 21.36
C VAL A 186 -21.04 5.27 20.49
N GLY A 187 -20.88 6.12 19.48
CA GLY A 187 -19.64 6.30 18.71
C GLY A 187 -19.60 5.59 17.34
N LEU A 188 -19.47 4.25 17.31
CA LEU A 188 -19.15 3.46 16.10
C LEU A 188 -20.40 2.92 15.39
N GLN A 189 -21.52 3.62 15.42
CA GLN A 189 -22.79 3.08 14.91
C GLN A 189 -22.90 3.21 13.38
N PRO A 190 -23.13 2.10 12.64
CA PRO A 190 -23.53 2.16 11.24
C PRO A 190 -24.92 2.77 11.06
N ASP A 191 -25.13 3.43 9.92
CA ASP A 191 -26.48 3.73 9.42
C ASP A 191 -27.27 2.42 9.26
N ALA A 192 -28.60 2.47 9.32
CA ALA A 192 -29.42 1.26 9.28
C ALA A 192 -29.20 0.42 7.99
N ARG A 193 -29.21 -0.92 8.11
CA ARG A 193 -29.02 -1.85 6.97
C ARG A 193 -29.91 -1.54 5.77
N GLU A 194 -31.15 -1.13 6.00
CA GLU A 194 -32.10 -0.74 4.94
C GLU A 194 -31.62 0.47 4.12
N VAL A 195 -30.90 1.42 4.73
CA VAL A 195 -30.28 2.54 4.00
C VAL A 195 -29.22 2.00 3.04
N PHE A 196 -28.41 1.03 3.48
CA PHE A 196 -27.43 0.38 2.63
C PHE A 196 -28.07 -0.44 1.51
N LYS A 197 -29.10 -1.26 1.80
CA LYS A 197 -29.82 -2.04 0.77
C LYS A 197 -30.38 -1.15 -0.34
N ASN A 198 -30.94 0.00 0.02
CA ASN A 198 -31.48 0.95 -0.95
C ASN A 198 -30.41 1.59 -1.86
N ARG A 199 -29.18 1.75 -1.36
CA ARG A 199 -28.04 2.34 -2.08
C ARG A 199 -27.22 1.31 -2.86
N LEU A 200 -27.09 0.10 -2.33
CA LEU A 200 -26.28 -1.00 -2.86
C LEU A 200 -27.17 -2.05 -3.55
N LYS A 201 -27.83 -1.64 -4.64
CA LYS A 201 -28.72 -2.52 -5.42
C LYS A 201 -27.94 -3.64 -6.11
N ASP A 202 -28.61 -4.74 -6.47
CA ASP A 202 -27.97 -5.89 -7.13
C ASP A 202 -27.47 -5.58 -8.54
N ASN A 203 -28.04 -4.59 -9.23
CA ASN A 203 -27.74 -4.26 -10.63
C ASN A 203 -26.65 -3.20 -10.83
N LEU A 204 -25.78 -2.99 -9.83
CA LEU A 204 -24.68 -2.02 -9.92
C LEU A 204 -23.69 -2.39 -11.04
N GLN A 205 -23.26 -1.37 -11.78
CA GLN A 205 -22.30 -1.48 -12.87
C GLN A 205 -21.00 -0.73 -12.54
N ALA A 206 -19.92 -1.10 -13.22
CA ALA A 206 -18.66 -0.41 -13.08
C ALA A 206 -18.78 1.06 -13.52
N GLY A 207 -18.28 1.94 -12.66
CA GLY A 207 -18.38 3.38 -12.75
C GLY A 207 -19.67 3.96 -12.18
N ASP A 208 -20.59 3.17 -11.61
CA ASP A 208 -21.68 3.76 -10.85
C ASP A 208 -21.15 4.55 -9.66
N VAL A 209 -21.80 5.68 -9.34
CA VAL A 209 -21.42 6.57 -8.24
C VAL A 209 -22.42 6.42 -7.11
N ILE A 210 -21.92 6.09 -5.92
CA ILE A 210 -22.73 5.83 -4.74
C ILE A 210 -22.36 6.83 -3.65
N ASN A 211 -23.34 7.60 -3.17
CA ASN A 211 -23.19 8.34 -1.92
C ASN A 211 -23.25 7.34 -0.76
N MET A 212 -22.09 6.94 -0.26
CA MET A 212 -22.00 5.80 0.65
C MET A 212 -22.48 6.19 2.06
N PRO A 213 -23.40 5.41 2.68
CA PRO A 213 -23.75 5.59 4.08
C PRO A 213 -22.58 5.29 5.03
N SER A 214 -22.71 5.70 6.28
CA SER A 214 -21.69 5.50 7.31
C SER A 214 -21.75 4.10 7.89
N LEU A 215 -20.63 3.37 7.90
CA LEU A 215 -20.49 2.14 8.68
C LEU A 215 -20.04 2.41 10.14
N GLY A 216 -20.16 3.65 10.62
CA GLY A 216 -19.70 4.07 11.94
C GLY A 216 -18.17 4.22 12.07
N GLN A 217 -17.44 3.82 11.04
CA GLN A 217 -16.00 4.00 10.88
C GLN A 217 -15.69 4.19 9.40
N PHE A 218 -14.63 4.92 9.10
CA PHE A 218 -14.23 5.23 7.73
C PHE A 218 -12.81 4.74 7.44
N PRO A 219 -12.54 4.32 6.21
CA PRO A 219 -11.16 4.10 5.78
C PRO A 219 -10.37 5.42 5.75
N LYS A 220 -9.04 5.31 5.73
CA LYS A 220 -8.15 6.47 5.67
C LYS A 220 -8.47 7.33 4.45
N GLU A 221 -8.46 8.65 4.62
CA GLU A 221 -8.77 9.66 3.60
C GLU A 221 -10.20 9.62 2.98
N PHE A 222 -11.09 8.76 3.47
CA PHE A 222 -12.48 8.73 3.00
C PHE A 222 -13.20 10.04 3.34
N GLY A 223 -13.85 10.65 2.35
CA GLY A 223 -14.55 11.93 2.56
C GLY A 223 -13.68 13.19 2.49
N ARG A 224 -12.35 13.09 2.34
CA ARG A 224 -11.43 14.23 2.51
C ARG A 224 -11.05 14.99 1.23
N HIS A 225 -11.35 14.43 0.05
CA HIS A 225 -10.98 15.02 -1.24
C HIS A 225 -12.21 15.43 -2.05
N CYS A 226 -12.03 15.90 -3.28
CA CYS A 226 -13.11 16.48 -4.10
C CYS A 226 -14.31 15.53 -4.31
N GLN A 227 -14.08 14.21 -4.30
CA GLN A 227 -15.15 13.20 -4.38
C GLN A 227 -16.05 13.11 -3.12
N GLY A 228 -15.65 13.70 -1.99
CA GLY A 228 -16.38 13.59 -0.73
C GLY A 228 -16.68 12.15 -0.34
N ARG A 229 -17.95 11.86 -0.02
CA ARG A 229 -18.44 10.52 0.34
C ARG A 229 -18.92 9.68 -0.86
N GLN A 230 -18.61 10.12 -2.08
CA GLN A 230 -18.91 9.36 -3.28
C GLN A 230 -17.92 8.20 -3.41
N LEU A 231 -18.45 7.00 -3.60
CA LEU A 231 -17.70 5.80 -3.92
C LEU A 231 -18.01 5.41 -5.36
N PHE A 232 -16.96 5.22 -6.16
CA PHE A 232 -17.04 4.79 -7.55
C PHE A 232 -16.91 3.27 -7.59
N VAL A 233 -17.93 2.59 -8.10
CA VAL A 233 -17.95 1.14 -8.22
C VAL A 233 -16.92 0.71 -9.26
N THR A 234 -16.02 -0.22 -8.90
CA THR A 234 -15.04 -0.78 -9.84
C THR A 234 -15.46 -2.16 -10.32
N GLU A 235 -14.89 -2.61 -11.43
CA GLU A 235 -15.03 -3.97 -11.94
C GLU A 235 -14.60 -4.98 -10.85
N GLN A 236 -13.45 -4.75 -10.23
CA GLN A 236 -12.91 -5.61 -9.17
C GLN A 236 -13.80 -5.66 -7.91
N MET A 237 -14.48 -4.56 -7.56
CA MET A 237 -15.49 -4.57 -6.48
C MET A 237 -16.62 -5.55 -6.77
N LEU A 238 -17.13 -5.51 -8.00
CA LEU A 238 -18.24 -6.37 -8.44
C LEU A 238 -17.80 -7.83 -8.55
N GLU A 239 -16.61 -8.08 -9.10
CA GLU A 239 -16.03 -9.42 -9.24
C GLU A 239 -15.80 -10.09 -7.88
N LEU A 240 -15.13 -9.41 -6.95
CA LEU A 240 -14.88 -9.95 -5.60
C LEU A 240 -16.18 -10.14 -4.83
N TRP A 241 -17.14 -9.22 -4.96
CA TRP A 241 -18.44 -9.39 -4.33
C TRP A 241 -19.18 -10.61 -4.87
N LYS A 242 -19.18 -10.81 -6.19
CA LYS A 242 -19.79 -11.99 -6.82
C LYS A 242 -19.10 -13.28 -6.36
N ASP A 243 -17.78 -13.29 -6.31
CA ASP A 243 -16.95 -14.41 -5.85
C ASP A 243 -17.29 -14.79 -4.40
N MET A 244 -17.28 -13.82 -3.47
CA MET A 244 -17.56 -14.10 -2.06
C MET A 244 -19.03 -14.37 -1.75
N ARG A 245 -19.97 -13.76 -2.49
CA ARG A 245 -21.41 -13.94 -2.24
C ARG A 245 -21.87 -15.34 -2.64
N GLY A 246 -21.20 -15.97 -3.60
CA GLY A 246 -21.51 -17.33 -4.06
C GLY A 246 -21.43 -18.37 -2.94
N ASP A 247 -21.99 -19.55 -3.19
CA ASP A 247 -21.85 -20.67 -2.26
C ASP A 247 -20.41 -21.16 -2.25
N GLN A 248 -19.83 -21.16 -1.05
CA GLN A 248 -18.46 -21.61 -0.86
C GLN A 248 -18.45 -23.09 -0.49
N LEU A 249 -17.43 -23.79 -0.96
CA LEU A 249 -17.14 -25.15 -0.51
C LEU A 249 -16.26 -25.15 0.76
N TRP A 250 -15.47 -24.08 0.95
CA TRP A 250 -14.43 -23.93 1.99
C TRP A 250 -14.48 -22.51 2.56
N THR A 251 -13.77 -22.24 3.65
CA THR A 251 -13.61 -20.88 4.18
C THR A 251 -13.05 -19.92 3.11
N TYR A 252 -13.75 -18.82 2.85
CA TYR A 252 -13.32 -17.82 1.88
C TYR A 252 -12.22 -16.93 2.46
N ARG A 253 -11.07 -16.83 1.78
CA ARG A 253 -9.90 -16.08 2.27
C ARG A 253 -9.27 -15.26 1.17
N ARG A 254 -9.09 -13.95 1.40
CA ARG A 254 -8.43 -13.03 0.46
C ARG A 254 -7.52 -12.02 1.15
N VAL A 255 -6.34 -11.82 0.58
CA VAL A 255 -5.44 -10.70 0.87
C VAL A 255 -5.54 -9.70 -0.27
N LEU A 256 -5.93 -8.46 0.02
CA LEU A 256 -5.87 -7.36 -0.95
C LEU A 256 -4.46 -6.76 -0.96
N SER A 257 -3.70 -7.08 -2.00
CA SER A 257 -2.35 -6.59 -2.24
C SER A 257 -2.34 -5.45 -3.26
N GLY A 258 -1.39 -4.53 -3.15
CA GLY A 258 -1.20 -3.45 -4.12
C GLY A 258 -0.57 -2.23 -3.48
N PRO A 259 -0.07 -1.27 -4.28
CA PRO A 259 0.62 -0.12 -3.73
C PRO A 259 -0.33 0.82 -2.98
N MET A 260 0.24 1.76 -2.24
CA MET A 260 -0.53 2.74 -1.47
C MET A 260 -1.49 3.54 -2.37
N GLY A 261 -2.75 3.71 -1.97
CA GLY A 261 -3.66 4.66 -2.61
C GLY A 261 -4.20 4.29 -4.01
N VAL A 262 -4.13 3.01 -4.40
CA VAL A 262 -4.86 2.44 -5.56
C VAL A 262 -6.34 2.16 -5.30
N GLY A 263 -6.79 2.25 -4.04
CA GLY A 263 -8.21 2.09 -3.68
C GLY A 263 -8.56 0.84 -2.86
N LYS A 264 -7.59 0.08 -2.34
CA LYS A 264 -7.83 -1.12 -1.51
C LYS A 264 -8.78 -0.87 -0.33
N SER A 265 -8.59 0.24 0.38
CA SER A 265 -9.46 0.63 1.49
C SER A 265 -10.90 0.95 1.07
N TYR A 266 -11.09 1.49 -0.14
CA TYR A 266 -12.41 1.74 -0.71
C TYR A 266 -13.07 0.43 -1.17
N LEU A 267 -12.29 -0.48 -1.76
CA LEU A 267 -12.71 -1.86 -2.08
C LEU A 267 -13.21 -2.57 -0.81
N SER A 268 -12.40 -2.55 0.25
CA SER A 268 -12.73 -3.09 1.56
C SER A 268 -14.03 -2.50 2.13
N TYR A 269 -14.18 -1.17 2.08
CA TYR A 269 -15.37 -0.49 2.55
C TYR A 269 -16.64 -0.91 1.79
N PHE A 270 -16.55 -1.03 0.46
CA PHE A 270 -17.64 -1.50 -0.39
C PHE A 270 -18.08 -2.92 -0.01
N LEU A 271 -17.13 -3.85 0.18
CA LEU A 271 -17.40 -5.24 0.53
C LEU A 271 -18.04 -5.36 1.93
N ALA A 272 -17.52 -4.64 2.92
CA ALA A 272 -18.13 -4.57 4.25
C ALA A 272 -19.56 -4.01 4.21
N ALA A 273 -19.78 -2.95 3.42
CA ALA A 273 -21.10 -2.33 3.28
C ALA A 273 -22.10 -3.26 2.60
N ARG A 274 -21.68 -4.02 1.59
CA ARG A 274 -22.49 -5.04 0.91
C ARG A 274 -22.88 -6.19 1.85
N ALA A 275 -21.91 -6.79 2.55
CA ALA A 275 -22.19 -7.85 3.52
C ALA A 275 -23.11 -7.37 4.65
N TYR A 276 -22.89 -6.14 5.12
CA TYR A 276 -23.76 -5.50 6.11
C TYR A 276 -25.19 -5.32 5.59
N ALA A 277 -25.36 -4.84 4.36
CA ALA A 277 -26.67 -4.69 3.72
C ALA A 277 -27.41 -6.03 3.61
N GLU A 278 -26.72 -7.13 3.32
CA GLU A 278 -27.33 -8.46 3.18
C GLU A 278 -27.61 -9.19 4.50
N GLY A 279 -27.36 -8.55 5.65
CA GLY A 279 -27.64 -9.17 6.95
C GLY A 279 -26.61 -10.21 7.40
N TRP A 280 -25.40 -10.19 6.83
CA TRP A 280 -24.31 -11.03 7.31
C TRP A 280 -23.84 -10.55 8.69
N LEU A 281 -23.26 -11.45 9.49
CA LEU A 281 -22.48 -11.02 10.66
C LEU A 281 -21.17 -10.40 10.16
N VAL A 282 -20.94 -9.14 10.52
CA VAL A 282 -19.78 -8.39 10.01
C VAL A 282 -18.92 -7.91 11.18
N LEU A 283 -17.63 -8.19 11.11
CA LEU A 283 -16.59 -7.49 11.87
C LEU A 283 -15.70 -6.75 10.88
N TYR A 284 -15.95 -5.46 10.71
CA TYR A 284 -15.08 -4.57 9.94
C TYR A 284 -14.18 -3.77 10.89
N ILE A 285 -12.90 -3.65 10.56
CA ILE A 285 -11.93 -2.82 11.27
C ILE A 285 -11.24 -1.94 10.23
N SER A 286 -11.58 -0.65 10.19
CA SER A 286 -11.02 0.26 9.16
C SER A 286 -9.56 0.64 9.40
N ASP A 287 -9.07 0.48 10.63
CA ASP A 287 -7.68 0.68 11.00
C ASP A 287 -7.25 -0.35 12.05
N ALA A 288 -6.50 -1.38 11.65
CA ALA A 288 -6.01 -2.41 12.57
C ALA A 288 -5.06 -1.86 13.66
N GLY A 289 -4.47 -0.68 13.46
CA GLY A 289 -3.59 -0.04 14.44
C GLY A 289 -4.27 0.20 15.78
N VAL A 290 -5.60 0.30 15.82
CA VAL A 290 -6.38 0.44 17.07
C VAL A 290 -6.27 -0.79 17.99
N LEU A 291 -5.83 -1.93 17.47
CA LEU A 291 -5.62 -3.16 18.24
C LEU A 291 -4.21 -3.22 18.86
N ASN A 292 -3.30 -2.34 18.45
CA ASN A 292 -1.99 -2.23 19.06
C ASN A 292 -2.09 -1.38 20.34
N THR A 293 -2.56 -1.98 21.43
CA THR A 293 -2.71 -1.30 22.73
C THR A 293 -1.72 -1.82 23.77
N LYS A 294 -1.75 -1.23 24.97
CA LYS A 294 -0.88 -1.60 26.10
C LYS A 294 -1.27 -2.92 26.78
N SER A 295 -2.50 -3.40 26.58
CA SER A 295 -3.00 -4.62 27.22
C SER A 295 -3.92 -5.43 26.30
N GLU A 296 -4.05 -6.72 26.59
CA GLU A 296 -4.92 -7.61 25.81
C GLU A 296 -6.39 -7.20 25.91
N ASP A 297 -6.89 -6.90 27.12
CA ASP A 297 -8.29 -6.52 27.34
C ASP A 297 -8.69 -5.24 26.58
N LEU A 298 -7.82 -4.22 26.54
CA LEU A 298 -8.10 -3.02 25.75
C LEU A 298 -8.19 -3.32 24.25
N SER A 299 -7.35 -4.23 23.75
CA SER A 299 -7.34 -4.64 22.35
C SER A 299 -8.58 -5.48 22.00
N THR A 300 -8.97 -6.40 22.87
CA THR A 300 -10.16 -7.25 22.68
C THR A 300 -11.44 -6.46 22.87
N LEU A 301 -11.47 -5.45 23.73
CA LEU A 301 -12.56 -4.50 23.85
C LEU A 301 -12.82 -3.76 22.53
N GLN A 302 -11.77 -3.41 21.75
CA GLN A 302 -11.94 -2.81 20.43
C GLN A 302 -12.62 -3.75 19.43
N ILE A 303 -12.39 -5.07 19.54
CA ILE A 303 -13.07 -6.10 18.74
C ILE A 303 -14.55 -6.19 19.14
N VAL A 304 -14.81 -6.39 20.44
CA VAL A 304 -16.18 -6.53 20.98
C VAL A 304 -17.02 -5.31 20.64
N LYS A 305 -16.49 -4.11 20.88
CA LYS A 305 -17.15 -2.84 20.57
C LYS A 305 -17.61 -2.77 19.11
N ARG A 306 -16.73 -3.09 18.15
CA ARG A 306 -17.05 -3.03 16.72
C ARG A 306 -18.05 -4.11 16.32
N PHE A 307 -17.85 -5.33 16.81
CA PHE A 307 -18.72 -6.45 16.51
C PHE A 307 -20.16 -6.19 16.99
N LEU A 308 -20.33 -5.73 18.22
CA LEU A 308 -21.65 -5.41 18.77
C LEU A 308 -22.30 -4.24 18.03
N ALA A 309 -21.55 -3.17 17.73
CA ALA A 309 -22.08 -2.00 17.03
C ALA A 309 -22.61 -2.35 15.63
N PHE A 310 -21.93 -3.24 14.90
CA PHE A 310 -22.38 -3.71 13.58
C PHE A 310 -23.59 -4.63 13.67
N ASN A 311 -23.60 -5.57 14.61
CA ASN A 311 -24.54 -6.68 14.54
C ASN A 311 -25.74 -6.57 15.49
N LYS A 312 -25.90 -5.43 16.17
CA LYS A 312 -26.95 -5.21 17.18
C LYS A 312 -28.36 -5.55 16.73
N ASP A 313 -28.66 -5.39 15.45
CA ASP A 313 -29.97 -5.58 14.86
C ASP A 313 -30.26 -7.04 14.47
N ILE A 314 -29.24 -7.90 14.47
CA ILE A 314 -29.32 -9.31 14.04
C ILE A 314 -28.75 -10.31 15.06
N LEU A 315 -28.20 -9.83 16.18
CA LEU A 315 -27.71 -10.69 17.27
C LEU A 315 -28.87 -11.15 18.17
N THR A 316 -28.97 -12.46 18.32
CA THR A 316 -29.97 -13.13 19.16
C THR A 316 -29.57 -13.09 20.64
N GLY A 317 -30.53 -13.27 21.55
CA GLY A 317 -30.21 -13.31 22.97
C GLY A 317 -29.30 -14.48 23.34
N ALA A 318 -29.41 -15.62 22.65
CA ALA A 318 -28.52 -16.76 22.86
C ALA A 318 -27.06 -16.44 22.48
N GLU A 319 -26.85 -15.71 21.38
CA GLU A 319 -25.50 -15.28 20.95
C GLU A 319 -24.91 -14.26 21.93
N LEU A 320 -25.71 -13.31 22.43
CA LEU A 320 -25.27 -12.33 23.43
C LEU A 320 -24.92 -13.00 24.77
N GLU A 321 -25.75 -13.93 25.25
CA GLU A 321 -25.46 -14.73 26.44
C GLU A 321 -24.15 -15.52 26.26
N MET A 322 -23.94 -16.13 25.10
CA MET A 322 -22.73 -16.90 24.82
C MET A 322 -21.48 -16.05 25.04
N LEU A 323 -21.47 -14.78 24.62
CA LEU A 323 -20.31 -13.89 24.76
C LEU A 323 -19.89 -13.66 26.21
N VAL A 324 -20.85 -13.70 27.14
CA VAL A 324 -20.63 -13.46 28.58
C VAL A 324 -20.64 -14.73 29.43
N ASN A 325 -21.09 -15.85 28.87
CA ASN A 325 -21.02 -17.15 29.53
C ASN A 325 -19.54 -17.46 29.86
N ASP A 326 -19.28 -18.14 30.97
CA ASP A 326 -17.92 -18.41 31.48
C ASP A 326 -17.17 -17.21 32.09
N TYR A 327 -17.82 -16.03 32.17
CA TYR A 327 -17.29 -14.94 32.97
C TYR A 327 -17.26 -15.31 34.46
N ASP A 328 -16.08 -15.28 35.06
CA ASP A 328 -15.82 -15.71 36.44
C ASP A 328 -15.64 -14.54 37.42
N GLY A 329 -15.82 -13.30 36.96
CA GLY A 329 -15.58 -12.08 37.75
C GLY A 329 -14.20 -11.46 37.56
N SER A 330 -13.37 -11.96 36.63
CA SER A 330 -12.06 -11.38 36.28
C SER A 330 -12.16 -10.06 35.48
N ASP A 331 -11.06 -9.32 35.31
CA ASP A 331 -11.01 -8.11 34.47
C ASP A 331 -10.93 -8.40 32.95
N ALA A 332 -11.19 -9.65 32.51
CA ALA A 332 -10.91 -10.12 31.15
C ALA A 332 -12.15 -10.50 30.31
N VAL A 333 -13.33 -9.96 30.63
CA VAL A 333 -14.59 -10.29 29.93
C VAL A 333 -14.48 -10.07 28.41
N SER A 334 -13.78 -9.03 27.98
CA SER A 334 -13.60 -8.70 26.56
C SER A 334 -12.75 -9.74 25.84
N THR A 335 -11.77 -10.32 26.54
CA THR A 335 -10.87 -11.35 26.00
C THR A 335 -11.59 -12.66 25.73
N ILE A 336 -12.43 -13.10 26.68
CA ILE A 336 -13.28 -14.28 26.49
C ILE A 336 -14.25 -14.05 25.33
N ALA A 337 -14.88 -12.86 25.29
CA ALA A 337 -15.84 -12.51 24.25
C ALA A 337 -15.21 -12.45 22.85
N ALA A 338 -14.03 -11.83 22.71
CA ALA A 338 -13.32 -11.76 21.43
C ALA A 338 -12.98 -13.16 20.90
N TYR A 339 -12.51 -14.07 21.76
CA TYR A 339 -12.28 -15.47 21.39
C TYR A 339 -13.57 -16.13 20.88
N LYS A 340 -14.70 -15.91 21.56
CA LYS A 340 -16.00 -16.46 21.15
C LYS A 340 -16.53 -15.85 19.86
N ILE A 341 -16.30 -14.56 19.64
CA ILE A 341 -16.64 -13.88 18.38
C ILE A 341 -15.91 -14.54 17.23
N PHE A 342 -14.59 -14.73 17.32
CA PHE A 342 -13.83 -15.39 16.25
C PHE A 342 -14.29 -16.85 16.05
N ARG A 343 -14.28 -17.66 17.11
CA ARG A 343 -14.41 -19.11 16.99
C ARG A 343 -15.85 -19.61 16.78
N TYR A 344 -16.83 -18.94 17.37
CA TYR A 344 -18.21 -19.44 17.37
C TYR A 344 -19.17 -18.61 16.53
N LEU A 345 -18.91 -17.30 16.37
CA LEU A 345 -19.77 -16.45 15.55
C LEU A 345 -19.24 -16.30 14.14
N LEU A 346 -17.97 -15.91 13.97
CA LEU A 346 -17.40 -15.64 12.66
C LEU A 346 -16.99 -16.91 11.91
N MET A 347 -16.38 -17.90 12.58
CA MET A 347 -16.08 -19.21 12.00
C MET A 347 -17.34 -20.08 11.88
N SER A 348 -18.27 -19.68 11.01
CA SER A 348 -19.55 -20.35 10.82
C SER A 348 -19.53 -21.31 9.62
N ARG A 349 -20.28 -22.41 9.74
CA ARG A 349 -20.56 -23.33 8.63
C ARG A 349 -21.75 -22.88 7.80
N ASP A 350 -22.84 -22.44 8.43
CA ASP A 350 -24.11 -22.27 7.71
C ASP A 350 -24.51 -20.80 7.55
N ARG A 351 -24.07 -19.92 8.46
CA ARG A 351 -24.37 -18.48 8.40
C ARG A 351 -23.25 -17.76 7.67
N LYS A 352 -23.60 -16.90 6.72
CA LYS A 352 -22.60 -16.04 6.07
C LYS A 352 -22.10 -14.98 7.05
N THR A 353 -20.78 -14.91 7.20
CA THR A 353 -20.07 -13.96 8.05
C THR A 353 -18.90 -13.34 7.30
N LEU A 354 -18.49 -12.14 7.71
CA LEU A 354 -17.35 -11.44 7.15
C LEU A 354 -16.48 -10.84 8.25
N LEU A 355 -15.23 -11.27 8.34
CA LEU A 355 -14.16 -10.50 8.98
C LEU A 355 -13.39 -9.75 7.91
N LEU A 356 -13.34 -8.43 8.03
CA LEU A 356 -12.55 -7.56 7.17
C LEU A 356 -11.67 -6.63 8.01
N VAL A 357 -10.36 -6.79 7.89
CA VAL A 357 -9.37 -5.96 8.59
C VAL A 357 -8.58 -5.14 7.57
N ASP A 358 -8.79 -3.82 7.58
CA ASP A 358 -8.02 -2.86 6.80
C ASP A 358 -6.85 -2.30 7.63
N GLU A 359 -5.81 -1.81 6.96
CA GLU A 359 -4.52 -1.45 7.58
C GLU A 359 -3.91 -2.59 8.42
N HIS A 360 -4.19 -3.85 8.07
CA HIS A 360 -3.77 -5.05 8.79
C HIS A 360 -2.25 -5.13 9.01
N GLY A 361 -1.46 -4.62 8.07
CA GLY A 361 0.01 -4.54 8.18
C GLY A 361 0.51 -3.80 9.42
N LYS A 362 -0.30 -2.90 10.01
CA LYS A 362 0.04 -2.22 11.27
C LYS A 362 0.21 -3.18 12.46
N LEU A 363 -0.37 -4.38 12.38
CA LEU A 363 -0.21 -5.41 13.40
C LEU A 363 1.18 -6.06 13.39
N PHE A 364 1.95 -5.90 12.30
CA PHE A 364 3.23 -6.56 12.05
C PHE A 364 4.42 -5.58 11.91
N LYS A 365 4.26 -4.36 12.44
CA LYS A 365 5.31 -3.33 12.36
C LYS A 365 6.51 -3.61 13.26
N GLU A 366 6.25 -4.03 14.49
CA GLU A 366 7.28 -4.23 15.52
C GLU A 366 7.08 -5.59 16.19
N GLU A 367 8.19 -6.31 16.42
CA GLU A 367 8.18 -7.56 17.17
C GLU A 367 8.25 -7.31 18.69
N PRO A 368 7.57 -8.13 19.51
CA PRO A 368 6.62 -9.18 19.10
C PRO A 368 5.35 -8.59 18.46
N TYR A 369 4.87 -9.20 17.38
CA TYR A 369 3.72 -8.68 16.63
C TYR A 369 2.44 -8.69 17.47
N VAL A 370 1.45 -7.86 17.14
CA VAL A 370 0.21 -7.72 17.93
C VAL A 370 -0.47 -9.09 18.19
N PRO A 371 -0.64 -9.97 17.19
CA PRO A 371 -1.24 -11.29 17.42
C PRO A 371 -0.39 -12.23 18.28
N ASP A 372 0.93 -12.03 18.33
CA ASP A 372 1.85 -12.83 19.15
C ASP A 372 1.82 -12.35 20.61
N ARG A 373 1.67 -11.05 20.83
CA ARG A 373 1.53 -10.46 22.17
C ARG A 373 0.22 -10.84 22.84
N PHE A 374 -0.87 -10.98 22.08
CA PHE A 374 -2.21 -11.20 22.60
C PHE A 374 -2.82 -12.49 22.03
N LYS A 375 -2.90 -13.54 22.86
CA LYS A 375 -3.32 -14.89 22.44
C LYS A 375 -4.73 -14.90 21.82
N SER A 376 -5.64 -14.07 22.34
CA SER A 376 -7.00 -13.95 21.80
C SER A 376 -7.06 -13.41 20.36
N LEU A 377 -6.00 -12.72 19.90
CA LEU A 377 -5.91 -12.12 18.57
C LEU A 377 -5.13 -12.98 17.56
N GLN A 378 -4.72 -14.20 17.91
CA GLN A 378 -3.97 -15.09 17.01
C GLN A 378 -4.72 -15.41 15.70
N HIS A 379 -6.06 -15.31 15.66
CA HIS A 379 -6.84 -15.45 14.42
C HIS A 379 -6.50 -14.36 13.38
N LEU A 380 -5.83 -13.28 13.79
CA LEU A 380 -5.39 -12.22 12.88
C LEU A 380 -4.00 -12.47 12.28
N SER A 381 -3.24 -13.48 12.74
CA SER A 381 -1.90 -13.77 12.18
C SER A 381 -1.94 -14.68 10.96
N SER A 382 -2.73 -15.76 10.99
CA SER A 382 -2.74 -16.78 9.94
C SER A 382 -4.15 -17.25 9.56
N TYR A 383 -4.29 -17.57 8.27
CA TYR A 383 -5.45 -18.22 7.67
C TYR A 383 -5.69 -19.66 8.13
N GLY A 384 -4.64 -20.37 8.55
CA GLY A 384 -4.77 -21.73 9.07
C GLY A 384 -5.65 -21.80 10.33
N MET A 385 -5.72 -20.71 11.10
CA MET A 385 -6.54 -20.62 12.31
C MET A 385 -8.05 -20.64 12.05
N TRP A 386 -8.48 -20.38 10.80
CA TRP A 386 -9.89 -20.26 10.43
C TRP A 386 -10.53 -21.58 9.97
N GLY A 387 -9.74 -22.65 9.87
CA GLY A 387 -10.19 -23.97 9.41
C GLY A 387 -10.69 -23.99 7.96
N GLU A 388 -10.70 -25.15 7.33
CA GLU A 388 -11.10 -25.28 5.92
C GLU A 388 -12.63 -25.40 5.74
N ASP A 389 -13.32 -26.10 6.64
CA ASP A 389 -14.73 -26.48 6.44
C ASP A 389 -15.75 -25.41 6.87
N CYS A 390 -15.32 -24.19 7.22
CA CYS A 390 -16.21 -23.11 7.64
C CYS A 390 -16.75 -22.35 6.42
N LYS A 391 -17.54 -23.04 5.58
CA LYS A 391 -18.06 -22.49 4.30
C LYS A 391 -18.86 -21.18 4.41
N GLY A 392 -19.37 -20.83 5.60
CA GLY A 392 -20.05 -19.55 5.85
C GLY A 392 -19.09 -18.40 6.18
N SER A 393 -17.83 -18.71 6.53
CA SER A 393 -16.83 -17.76 6.99
C SER A 393 -16.08 -17.11 5.83
N HIS A 394 -16.07 -15.78 5.81
CA HIS A 394 -15.33 -14.98 4.85
C HIS A 394 -14.32 -14.08 5.58
N LEU A 395 -13.07 -14.13 5.13
CA LEU A 395 -11.96 -13.42 5.73
C LEU A 395 -11.21 -12.61 4.67
N ILE A 396 -11.11 -11.31 4.89
CA ILE A 396 -10.40 -10.40 3.99
C ILE A 396 -9.43 -9.53 4.79
N PHE A 397 -8.16 -9.57 4.42
CA PHE A 397 -7.13 -8.68 4.96
C PHE A 397 -6.67 -7.68 3.91
N SER A 398 -6.50 -6.43 4.31
CA SER A 398 -6.07 -5.32 3.47
C SER A 398 -5.09 -4.46 4.25
N GLY A 399 -4.12 -3.84 3.56
CA GLY A 399 -3.21 -2.89 4.19
C GLY A 399 -2.59 -1.90 3.21
N THR A 400 -2.18 -0.75 3.72
CA THR A 400 -1.28 0.15 2.99
C THR A 400 0.15 -0.37 3.11
N ALA A 401 0.87 -0.52 2.00
CA ALA A 401 2.25 -1.02 2.01
C ALA A 401 2.33 -2.35 2.79
N TYR A 402 1.67 -3.37 2.24
CA TYR A 402 1.30 -4.61 2.90
C TYR A 402 2.14 -5.80 2.42
N SER A 403 3.19 -5.56 1.65
CA SER A 403 3.96 -6.59 0.96
C SER A 403 4.71 -7.50 1.94
N LYS A 404 5.14 -6.96 3.10
CA LYS A 404 5.78 -7.78 4.15
C LYS A 404 4.91 -8.96 4.59
N TYR A 405 3.62 -8.72 4.85
CA TYR A 405 2.74 -9.77 5.33
C TYR A 405 2.59 -10.88 4.29
N GLU A 406 2.27 -10.53 3.06
CA GLU A 406 2.02 -11.51 2.00
C GLU A 406 3.30 -12.21 1.48
N MET A 407 4.48 -11.56 1.54
CA MET A 407 5.73 -12.12 1.01
C MET A 407 6.59 -12.82 2.06
N GLU A 408 6.50 -12.44 3.34
CA GLU A 408 7.32 -13.03 4.41
C GLU A 408 6.50 -13.80 5.45
N ILE A 409 5.32 -13.29 5.85
CA ILE A 409 4.59 -13.80 7.02
C ILE A 409 3.56 -14.87 6.65
N MET A 410 2.83 -14.65 5.56
CA MET A 410 1.76 -15.52 5.10
C MET A 410 2.33 -16.88 4.70
N GLU A 411 1.67 -17.98 5.04
CA GLU A 411 2.09 -19.32 4.66
C GLU A 411 1.97 -19.53 3.14
N ASP A 412 3.02 -20.06 2.50
CA ASP A 412 3.13 -20.20 1.04
C ASP A 412 1.93 -20.93 0.40
N GLY A 413 1.39 -21.96 1.08
CA GLY A 413 0.25 -22.74 0.60
C GLY A 413 -1.03 -21.92 0.37
N TYR A 414 -1.18 -20.76 1.01
CA TYR A 414 -2.33 -19.87 0.77
C TYR A 414 -2.03 -18.74 -0.21
N ARG A 415 -0.75 -18.38 -0.44
CA ARG A 415 -0.37 -17.17 -1.20
C ARG A 415 -0.91 -17.19 -2.61
N GLU A 416 -0.75 -18.31 -3.31
CA GLU A 416 -1.13 -18.44 -4.72
C GLU A 416 -2.63 -18.19 -4.96
N ASN A 417 -3.49 -18.63 -4.05
CA ASN A 417 -4.95 -18.59 -4.24
C ASN A 417 -5.66 -17.46 -3.49
N ALA A 418 -5.04 -16.92 -2.42
CA ALA A 418 -5.70 -15.90 -1.61
C ALA A 418 -5.26 -14.47 -1.94
N VAL A 419 -4.10 -14.25 -2.57
CA VAL A 419 -3.66 -12.89 -2.92
C VAL A 419 -4.43 -12.36 -4.13
N VAL A 420 -5.06 -11.20 -3.94
CA VAL A 420 -5.75 -10.42 -4.97
C VAL A 420 -4.98 -9.13 -5.16
N PHE A 421 -4.39 -8.96 -6.34
CA PHE A 421 -3.70 -7.73 -6.69
C PHE A 421 -4.68 -6.65 -7.12
N VAL A 422 -4.58 -5.48 -6.49
CA VAL A 422 -5.35 -4.27 -6.75
C VAL A 422 -4.42 -3.28 -7.44
N GLY A 423 -4.69 -3.02 -8.72
CA GLY A 423 -3.96 -2.07 -9.54
C GLY A 423 -4.68 -0.72 -9.68
N PRO A 424 -4.23 0.12 -10.63
CA PRO A 424 -4.94 1.34 -10.99
C PRO A 424 -6.38 1.10 -11.46
N LEU A 425 -7.20 2.14 -11.41
CA LEU A 425 -8.60 2.05 -11.86
C LEU A 425 -8.68 1.88 -13.38
N SER A 426 -9.77 1.30 -13.88
CA SER A 426 -10.05 1.31 -15.32
C SER A 426 -10.26 2.76 -15.80
N THR A 427 -9.88 3.05 -17.04
CA THR A 427 -10.02 4.40 -17.62
C THR A 427 -11.45 4.92 -17.56
N ASN A 428 -12.44 4.02 -17.69
CA ASN A 428 -13.86 4.35 -17.57
C ASN A 428 -14.21 4.81 -16.16
N VAL A 429 -13.87 4.03 -15.13
CA VAL A 429 -14.15 4.38 -13.73
C VAL A 429 -13.36 5.62 -13.31
N PHE A 430 -12.09 5.71 -13.69
CA PHE A 430 -11.24 6.86 -13.38
C PHE A 430 -11.75 8.14 -14.04
N SER A 431 -12.29 8.07 -15.28
CA SER A 431 -12.88 9.23 -15.95
C SER A 431 -14.04 9.81 -15.16
N LYS A 432 -14.91 8.95 -14.58
CA LYS A 432 -16.01 9.40 -13.73
C LYS A 432 -15.52 9.97 -12.39
N LEU A 433 -14.47 9.39 -11.82
CA LEU A 433 -13.80 9.99 -10.66
C LEU A 433 -13.24 11.39 -10.99
N LEU A 434 -12.59 11.52 -12.15
CA LEU A 434 -11.98 12.77 -12.60
C LEU A 434 -13.01 13.89 -12.80
N GLU A 435 -14.25 13.59 -13.15
CA GLU A 435 -15.36 14.57 -13.22
C GLU A 435 -15.62 15.27 -11.87
N SER A 436 -15.26 14.63 -10.74
CA SER A 436 -15.30 15.27 -9.42
C SER A 436 -14.20 16.32 -9.21
N TYR A 437 -13.30 16.49 -10.18
CA TYR A 437 -12.19 17.45 -10.19
C TYR A 437 -12.32 18.38 -11.41
N PRO A 438 -13.22 19.38 -11.38
CA PRO A 438 -13.58 20.19 -12.55
C PRO A 438 -12.38 20.80 -13.28
N ARG A 439 -11.39 21.30 -12.53
CA ARG A 439 -10.17 21.93 -13.05
C ARG A 439 -9.24 20.96 -13.80
N LEU A 440 -9.33 19.67 -13.50
CA LEU A 440 -8.52 18.61 -14.12
C LEU A 440 -9.31 17.78 -15.14
N SER A 441 -10.62 17.94 -15.19
CA SER A 441 -11.54 17.19 -16.08
C SER A 441 -11.77 17.84 -17.45
N THR A 442 -11.10 18.96 -17.75
CA THR A 442 -11.32 19.71 -18.98
C THR A 442 -10.80 18.93 -20.20
N GLN A 443 -11.49 19.06 -21.34
CA GLN A 443 -11.17 18.31 -22.56
C GLN A 443 -9.72 18.53 -23.04
N ALA A 444 -9.15 19.71 -22.78
CA ALA A 444 -7.80 20.07 -23.21
C ALA A 444 -6.69 19.28 -22.50
N ILE A 445 -6.91 18.84 -21.26
CA ILE A 445 -5.87 18.19 -20.43
C ILE A 445 -6.26 16.83 -19.86
N LYS A 446 -7.52 16.41 -20.00
CA LYS A 446 -8.06 15.15 -19.45
C LYS A 446 -7.21 13.93 -19.81
N GLU A 447 -6.82 13.79 -21.08
CA GLU A 447 -6.00 12.67 -21.55
C GLU A 447 -4.62 12.67 -20.90
N LYS A 448 -4.00 13.84 -20.76
CA LYS A 448 -2.69 13.99 -20.09
C LYS A 448 -2.76 13.69 -18.59
N VAL A 449 -3.87 14.04 -17.92
CA VAL A 449 -4.09 13.67 -16.51
C VAL A 449 -4.19 12.15 -16.36
N ILE A 450 -4.94 11.48 -17.25
CA ILE A 450 -5.08 10.02 -17.27
C ILE A 450 -3.71 9.35 -17.50
N GLU A 451 -2.96 9.81 -18.49
CA GLU A 451 -1.62 9.33 -18.83
C GLU A 451 -0.66 9.48 -17.65
N PHE A 452 -0.56 10.68 -17.07
CA PHE A 452 0.43 10.99 -16.03
C PHE A 452 0.14 10.26 -14.72
N THR A 453 -1.14 10.15 -14.35
CA THR A 453 -1.55 9.47 -13.12
C THR A 453 -1.66 7.96 -13.29
N ASN A 454 -1.70 7.46 -14.53
CA ASN A 454 -2.03 6.07 -14.87
C ASN A 454 -3.29 5.58 -14.15
N CYS A 455 -4.32 6.42 -14.07
CA CYS A 455 -5.57 6.15 -13.36
C CYS A 455 -5.42 5.81 -11.85
N VAL A 456 -4.33 6.22 -11.20
CA VAL A 456 -4.10 6.00 -9.76
C VAL A 456 -4.76 7.11 -8.93
N PRO A 457 -5.74 6.81 -8.06
CA PRO A 457 -6.46 7.84 -7.28
C PRO A 457 -5.55 8.72 -6.42
N ARG A 458 -4.53 8.14 -5.78
CA ARG A 458 -3.53 8.89 -5.00
C ARG A 458 -2.81 9.95 -5.82
N GLU A 459 -2.44 9.63 -7.06
CA GLU A 459 -1.72 10.56 -7.93
C GLU A 459 -2.66 11.67 -8.42
N LEU A 460 -3.94 11.37 -8.67
CA LEU A 460 -4.96 12.39 -8.93
C LEU A 460 -5.13 13.35 -7.75
N VAL A 461 -5.20 12.83 -6.52
CA VAL A 461 -5.27 13.66 -5.31
C VAL A 461 -4.04 14.56 -5.19
N ARG A 462 -2.83 14.01 -5.38
CA ARG A 462 -1.58 14.81 -5.33
C ARG A 462 -1.53 15.89 -6.40
N LEU A 463 -1.96 15.56 -7.62
CA LEU A 463 -2.07 16.53 -8.72
C LEU A 463 -3.08 17.63 -8.37
N SER A 464 -4.24 17.27 -7.82
CA SER A 464 -5.26 18.24 -7.42
C SER A 464 -4.77 19.23 -6.36
N VAL A 465 -3.93 18.76 -5.42
CA VAL A 465 -3.29 19.62 -4.41
C VAL A 465 -2.29 20.56 -5.07
N PHE A 466 -1.49 20.07 -6.02
CA PHE A 466 -0.50 20.88 -6.72
C PHE A 466 -1.14 22.01 -7.55
N VAL A 467 -2.23 21.71 -8.27
CA VAL A 467 -2.87 22.72 -9.13
C VAL A 467 -3.79 23.67 -8.38
N LYS A 468 -4.06 23.42 -7.09
CA LYS A 468 -5.02 24.19 -6.29
C LYS A 468 -4.76 25.69 -6.34
N ASP A 469 -3.49 26.09 -6.28
CA ASP A 469 -3.06 27.49 -6.19
C ASP A 469 -2.60 28.08 -7.54
N LEU A 470 -2.70 27.30 -8.64
CA LEU A 470 -2.38 27.77 -9.98
C LEU A 470 -3.54 28.57 -10.59
N PRO A 471 -3.28 29.51 -11.53
CA PRO A 471 -4.33 30.20 -12.27
C PRO A 471 -5.07 29.24 -13.22
N ASP A 472 -6.35 29.51 -13.47
CA ASP A 472 -7.12 28.82 -14.51
C ASP A 472 -7.00 29.53 -15.88
N PRO A 473 -7.05 28.78 -17.00
CA PRO A 473 -7.12 27.33 -17.09
C PRO A 473 -5.77 26.66 -16.82
N ILE A 474 -5.79 25.46 -16.26
CA ILE A 474 -4.58 24.63 -16.11
C ILE A 474 -4.03 24.28 -17.50
N SER A 475 -2.77 24.60 -17.73
CA SER A 475 -2.06 24.32 -18.98
C SER A 475 -1.39 22.95 -18.97
N VAL A 476 -0.99 22.46 -20.15
CA VAL A 476 -0.17 21.24 -20.27
C VAL A 476 1.19 21.44 -19.59
N ASP A 477 1.75 22.65 -19.65
CA ASP A 477 3.02 22.97 -18.99
C ASP A 477 2.92 22.86 -17.46
N ASP A 478 1.76 23.21 -16.88
CA ASP A 478 1.51 23.00 -15.44
C ASP A 478 1.54 21.53 -15.06
N LEU A 479 0.93 20.67 -15.89
CA LEU A 479 0.99 19.22 -15.70
C LEU A 479 2.42 18.70 -15.84
N GLN A 480 3.19 19.23 -16.78
CA GLN A 480 4.60 18.88 -16.96
C GLN A 480 5.45 19.29 -15.74
N ARG A 481 5.20 20.48 -15.17
CA ARG A 481 5.84 20.92 -13.91
C ARG A 481 5.53 19.98 -12.75
N TRP A 482 4.28 19.54 -12.63
CA TRP A 482 3.89 18.53 -11.64
C TRP A 482 4.61 17.20 -11.88
N MET A 483 4.63 16.73 -13.13
CA MET A 483 5.27 15.46 -13.50
C MET A 483 6.75 15.48 -13.11
N ASN A 484 7.49 16.53 -13.46
CA ASN A 484 8.91 16.68 -13.11
C ASN A 484 9.13 16.67 -11.60
N ARG A 485 8.33 17.43 -10.83
CA ARG A 485 8.41 17.43 -9.37
C ARG A 485 8.15 16.04 -8.78
N ARG A 486 7.11 15.36 -9.28
CA ARG A 486 6.73 14.02 -8.80
C ARG A 486 7.78 12.96 -9.16
N THR A 487 8.42 13.08 -10.33
CA THR A 487 9.56 12.27 -10.74
C THR A 487 10.72 12.43 -9.75
N THR A 488 11.10 13.66 -9.38
CA THR A 488 12.17 13.90 -8.40
C THR A 488 11.86 13.26 -7.05
N GLU A 489 10.62 13.36 -6.56
CA GLU A 489 10.20 12.72 -5.29
C GLU A 489 10.36 11.19 -5.35
N PHE A 490 9.93 10.56 -6.45
CA PHE A 490 10.08 9.12 -6.63
C PHE A 490 11.55 8.72 -6.79
N TYR A 491 12.35 9.49 -7.51
CA TYR A 491 13.78 9.22 -7.70
C TYR A 491 14.51 9.25 -6.36
N LEU A 492 14.29 10.29 -5.54
CA LEU A 492 14.89 10.38 -4.22
C LEU A 492 14.50 9.19 -3.33
N THR A 493 13.24 8.77 -3.39
CA THR A 493 12.74 7.61 -2.65
C THR A 493 13.42 6.31 -3.09
N ALA A 494 13.46 6.05 -4.40
CA ALA A 494 14.07 4.84 -4.96
C ALA A 494 15.60 4.83 -4.78
N ASN A 495 16.27 5.97 -4.94
CA ASN A 495 17.70 6.11 -4.75
C ASN A 495 18.09 5.93 -3.27
N LYS A 496 17.33 6.50 -2.33
CA LYS A 496 17.53 6.26 -0.89
C LYS A 496 17.39 4.77 -0.56
N TYR A 497 16.39 4.12 -1.13
CA TYR A 497 16.23 2.67 -1.01
C TYR A 497 17.48 1.96 -1.54
N TYR A 498 17.82 2.13 -2.81
CA TYR A 498 18.91 1.43 -3.48
C TYR A 498 20.26 1.64 -2.80
N THR A 499 20.61 2.88 -2.45
CA THR A 499 21.90 3.21 -1.83
C THR A 499 22.09 2.55 -0.46
N SER A 500 21.00 2.39 0.30
CA SER A 500 21.01 1.74 1.62
C SER A 500 21.16 0.21 1.58
N ARG A 501 21.05 -0.41 0.40
CA ARG A 501 21.04 -1.89 0.24
C ARG A 501 22.43 -2.51 0.24
N SER A 502 22.48 -3.77 0.67
CA SER A 502 23.63 -4.67 0.48
C SER A 502 23.92 -4.88 -1.00
N GLN A 503 25.15 -5.26 -1.35
CA GLN A 503 25.52 -5.53 -2.74
C GLN A 503 24.66 -6.64 -3.39
N TYR A 504 24.26 -7.64 -2.59
CA TYR A 504 23.38 -8.72 -3.05
C TYR A 504 21.96 -8.20 -3.38
N SER A 505 21.36 -7.44 -2.48
CA SER A 505 20.03 -6.85 -2.70
C SER A 505 20.03 -5.85 -3.87
N LYS A 506 21.14 -5.12 -4.11
CA LYS A 506 21.30 -4.25 -5.28
C LYS A 506 21.26 -5.01 -6.60
N GLU A 507 21.91 -6.18 -6.66
CA GLU A 507 21.89 -7.04 -7.85
C GLU A 507 20.49 -7.61 -8.10
N LEU A 508 19.79 -8.08 -7.05
CA LEU A 508 18.40 -8.53 -7.16
C LEU A 508 17.48 -7.40 -7.66
N PHE A 509 17.63 -6.21 -7.09
CA PHE A 509 16.89 -5.02 -7.50
C PHE A 509 17.12 -4.66 -8.98
N TYR A 510 18.37 -4.69 -9.44
CA TYR A 510 18.72 -4.45 -10.84
C TYR A 510 18.06 -5.48 -11.78
N ARG A 511 18.09 -6.76 -11.41
CA ARG A 511 17.44 -7.83 -12.18
C ARG A 511 15.92 -7.67 -12.23
N ALA A 512 15.29 -7.30 -11.12
CA ALA A 512 13.85 -7.05 -11.05
C ALA A 512 13.44 -5.81 -11.88
N LEU A 513 14.25 -4.74 -11.88
CA LEU A 513 14.04 -3.58 -12.76
C LEU A 513 14.15 -3.96 -14.23
N LEU A 514 15.20 -4.69 -14.62
CA LEU A 514 15.34 -5.19 -15.99
C LEU A 514 14.14 -6.04 -16.41
N GLN A 515 13.68 -6.95 -15.55
CA GLN A 515 12.48 -7.73 -15.82
C GLN A 515 11.24 -6.85 -15.99
N THR A 516 11.10 -5.79 -15.19
CA THR A 516 9.97 -4.86 -15.29
C THR A 516 10.01 -4.05 -16.59
N PHE A 517 11.19 -3.65 -17.05
CA PHE A 517 11.36 -2.87 -18.29
C PHE A 517 11.31 -3.73 -19.56
N LEU A 518 11.85 -4.95 -19.53
CA LEU A 518 12.03 -5.81 -20.70
C LEU A 518 11.06 -6.99 -20.76
N GLY A 519 10.36 -7.34 -19.67
CA GLY A 519 9.39 -8.45 -19.68
C GLY A 519 9.98 -9.86 -19.92
N SER A 520 11.30 -10.01 -20.03
CA SER A 520 11.97 -11.31 -20.20
C SER A 520 13.23 -11.39 -19.35
N ILE A 521 13.17 -12.16 -18.26
CA ILE A 521 14.28 -12.70 -17.45
C ILE A 521 13.67 -13.77 -16.53
N SER A 522 14.47 -14.70 -16.00
CA SER A 522 14.10 -15.57 -14.87
C SER A 522 13.31 -14.80 -13.80
N ALA A 523 12.19 -15.30 -13.30
CA ALA A 523 11.35 -14.55 -12.37
C ALA A 523 12.13 -14.11 -11.11
N VAL A 524 12.47 -12.83 -11.03
CA VAL A 524 13.05 -12.18 -9.85
C VAL A 524 12.04 -11.19 -9.33
N ASP A 525 11.58 -11.40 -8.10
CA ASP A 525 10.67 -10.47 -7.43
C ASP A 525 11.45 -9.32 -6.79
N PHE A 526 10.80 -8.17 -6.60
CA PHE A 526 11.35 -7.12 -5.76
C PHE A 526 11.25 -7.53 -4.29
N GLU A 527 12.18 -7.05 -3.46
CA GLU A 527 12.03 -7.17 -2.01
C GLU A 527 10.75 -6.42 -1.57
N TRP A 528 10.07 -6.96 -0.55
CA TRP A 528 8.76 -6.46 -0.12
C TRP A 528 8.77 -4.98 0.25
N ASP A 529 9.85 -4.49 0.84
CA ASP A 529 10.01 -3.13 1.30
C ASP A 529 10.24 -2.15 0.14
N PHE A 530 10.70 -2.62 -1.03
CA PHE A 530 10.66 -1.83 -2.25
C PHE A 530 9.23 -1.72 -2.81
N VAL A 531 8.51 -2.84 -2.87
CA VAL A 531 7.11 -2.86 -3.36
C VAL A 531 6.26 -1.87 -2.57
N ASP A 532 6.50 -1.81 -1.26
CA ASP A 532 5.81 -0.93 -0.31
C ASP A 532 6.11 0.57 -0.48
N LEU A 533 7.17 0.94 -1.20
CA LEU A 533 7.42 2.35 -1.59
C LEU A 533 6.33 2.87 -2.55
N GLY A 534 5.62 1.98 -3.24
CA GLY A 534 4.51 2.33 -4.11
C GLY A 534 4.95 3.03 -5.40
N LEU A 535 6.07 2.57 -5.99
CA LEU A 535 6.53 2.92 -7.34
C LEU A 535 6.11 1.88 -8.39
N ILE A 536 5.76 0.67 -7.93
CA ILE A 536 5.32 -0.45 -8.76
C ILE A 536 4.03 -1.06 -8.20
N TYR A 537 3.31 -1.80 -9.03
CA TYR A 537 2.23 -2.69 -8.63
C TYR A 537 2.41 -4.06 -9.27
N ARG A 538 1.74 -5.06 -8.70
CA ARG A 538 1.82 -6.45 -9.15
C ARG A 538 0.50 -6.89 -9.79
N SER A 539 0.56 -7.88 -10.66
CA SER A 539 -0.61 -8.55 -11.22
C SER A 539 -0.30 -10.03 -11.46
N LYS A 540 -1.33 -10.86 -11.68
CA LYS A 540 -1.15 -12.26 -12.06
C LYS A 540 -1.00 -12.38 -13.57
N ASP A 541 0.05 -13.07 -14.01
CA ASP A 541 0.18 -13.54 -15.39
C ASP A 541 -0.79 -14.70 -15.63
N VAL A 542 -1.82 -14.47 -16.44
CA VAL A 542 -2.84 -15.48 -16.78
C VAL A 542 -2.23 -16.64 -17.57
N THR A 543 -1.06 -16.46 -18.20
CA THR A 543 -0.43 -17.45 -19.08
C THR A 543 0.63 -18.30 -18.39
N MET A 544 1.37 -17.72 -17.43
CA MET A 544 2.52 -18.39 -16.78
C MET A 544 2.34 -18.63 -15.27
N ASN A 545 1.20 -18.24 -14.69
CA ASN A 545 0.93 -18.32 -13.25
C ASN A 545 1.98 -17.61 -12.37
N ASN A 546 2.73 -16.67 -12.97
CA ASN A 546 3.77 -15.88 -12.33
C ASN A 546 3.25 -14.48 -11.97
N THR A 547 3.90 -13.84 -11.00
CA THR A 547 3.64 -12.45 -10.66
C THR A 547 4.33 -11.53 -11.68
N GLN A 548 3.59 -10.61 -12.29
CA GLN A 548 4.14 -9.55 -13.13
C GLN A 548 4.26 -8.26 -12.35
N HIS A 549 5.32 -7.50 -12.61
CA HIS A 549 5.53 -6.17 -12.07
C HIS A 549 5.21 -5.10 -13.11
N HIS A 550 4.62 -4.03 -12.63
CA HIS A 550 4.24 -2.89 -13.45
C HIS A 550 4.64 -1.61 -12.75
N ILE A 551 5.14 -0.67 -13.52
CA ILE A 551 5.44 0.67 -13.01
C ILE A 551 4.13 1.39 -12.72
N LEU A 552 4.04 2.08 -11.58
CA LEU A 552 2.79 2.63 -11.09
C LEU A 552 2.20 3.71 -12.00
N CYS A 553 3.01 4.67 -12.42
CA CYS A 553 2.58 5.83 -13.19
C CYS A 553 3.77 6.47 -13.92
N ARG A 554 3.50 7.45 -14.79
CA ARG A 554 4.53 8.09 -15.63
C ARG A 554 5.67 8.74 -14.83
N PRO A 555 5.42 9.51 -13.74
CA PRO A 555 6.50 10.02 -12.91
C PRO A 555 7.38 8.92 -12.27
N ALA A 556 6.79 7.79 -11.87
CA ALA A 556 7.55 6.66 -11.33
C ALA A 556 8.43 6.00 -12.39
N GLN A 557 7.94 5.91 -13.64
CA GLN A 557 8.74 5.39 -14.76
C GLN A 557 9.98 6.23 -15.01
N HIS A 558 9.82 7.56 -15.07
CA HIS A 558 10.96 8.47 -15.24
C HIS A 558 11.97 8.34 -14.10
N ALA A 559 11.49 8.28 -12.87
CA ALA A 559 12.35 8.14 -11.70
C ALA A 559 13.17 6.84 -11.70
N LEU A 560 12.52 5.72 -12.05
CA LEU A 560 13.19 4.42 -12.09
C LEU A 560 14.17 4.31 -13.26
N LEU A 561 13.86 4.93 -14.40
CA LEU A 561 14.80 5.04 -15.53
C LEU A 561 16.01 5.89 -15.18
N GLU A 562 15.81 7.04 -14.53
CA GLU A 562 16.90 7.90 -14.08
C GLU A 562 17.80 7.17 -13.08
N LEU A 563 17.21 6.43 -12.15
CA LEU A 563 17.96 5.56 -11.24
C LEU A 563 18.73 4.49 -12.02
N PHE A 564 18.04 3.78 -12.94
CA PHE A 564 18.61 2.72 -13.76
C PHE A 564 19.81 3.19 -14.59
N ASN A 565 19.77 4.42 -15.12
CA ASN A 565 20.88 5.05 -15.84
C ASN A 565 22.15 5.21 -14.99
N GLY A 566 22.00 5.37 -13.68
CA GLY A 566 23.13 5.44 -12.75
C GLY A 566 23.69 4.07 -12.34
N LEU A 567 23.04 2.97 -12.72
CA LEU A 567 23.45 1.63 -12.28
C LEU A 567 24.50 1.04 -13.23
N PRO A 568 25.60 0.44 -12.73
CA PRO A 568 26.54 -0.27 -13.57
C PRO A 568 25.93 -1.57 -14.10
N LEU A 569 26.37 -2.03 -15.28
CA LEU A 569 26.16 -3.43 -15.72
C LEU A 569 26.61 -4.38 -14.61
N SER A 570 25.86 -5.46 -14.39
CA SER A 570 26.24 -6.48 -13.40
C SER A 570 27.62 -7.05 -13.74
N GLU A 571 28.40 -7.38 -12.72
CA GLU A 571 29.73 -7.97 -12.90
C GLU A 571 29.67 -9.33 -13.62
N GLU A 572 28.54 -10.04 -13.49
CA GLU A 572 28.29 -11.27 -14.21
C GLU A 572 28.14 -11.02 -15.71
N THR A 573 27.29 -10.07 -16.12
CA THR A 573 27.11 -9.71 -17.53
C THR A 573 28.41 -9.17 -18.13
N LYS A 574 29.15 -8.32 -17.41
CA LYS A 574 30.47 -7.83 -17.85
C LYS A 574 31.45 -8.97 -18.11
N LYS A 575 31.54 -9.95 -17.20
CA LYS A 575 32.43 -11.11 -17.36
C LYS A 575 32.03 -11.96 -18.57
N ARG A 576 30.73 -12.16 -18.82
CA ARG A 576 30.25 -12.91 -19.99
C ARG A 576 30.52 -12.17 -21.31
N ILE A 577 30.35 -10.85 -21.33
CA ILE A 577 30.72 -10.00 -22.48
C ILE A 577 32.22 -10.14 -22.77
N VAL A 578 33.09 -9.95 -21.78
CA VAL A 578 34.55 -10.09 -21.95
C VAL A 578 34.94 -11.52 -22.34
N GLY A 579 34.26 -12.52 -21.78
CA GLY A 579 34.48 -13.93 -22.05
C GLY A 579 33.97 -14.41 -23.41
N HIS A 580 33.34 -13.55 -24.22
CA HIS A 580 32.70 -13.90 -25.50
C HIS A 580 31.68 -15.04 -25.37
N SER A 581 31.03 -15.16 -24.21
CA SER A 581 30.07 -16.20 -23.87
C SER A 581 28.68 -15.63 -23.61
N ILE A 582 28.31 -14.57 -24.36
CA ILE A 582 27.00 -13.92 -24.22
C ILE A 582 25.93 -14.76 -24.92
N ASP A 583 24.81 -14.97 -24.25
CA ASP A 583 23.58 -15.45 -24.88
C ASP A 583 22.76 -14.25 -25.41
N GLY A 584 21.64 -14.52 -26.06
CA GLY A 584 20.76 -13.48 -26.58
C GLY A 584 20.20 -12.57 -25.49
N ASP A 585 19.92 -13.12 -24.30
CA ASP A 585 19.37 -12.36 -23.18
C ASP A 585 20.42 -11.39 -22.60
N ASP A 586 21.67 -11.83 -22.47
CA ASP A 586 22.78 -11.00 -22.02
C ASP A 586 23.10 -9.88 -23.01
N PHE A 587 22.99 -10.16 -24.32
CA PHE A 587 23.11 -9.15 -25.35
C PHE A 587 21.99 -8.11 -25.27
N GLU A 588 20.74 -8.54 -25.12
CA GLU A 588 19.59 -7.65 -25.03
C GLU A 588 19.66 -6.73 -23.80
N LYS A 589 20.06 -7.27 -22.64
CA LYS A 589 20.29 -6.45 -21.43
C LYS A 589 21.35 -5.37 -21.66
N ALA A 590 22.46 -5.75 -22.28
CA ALA A 590 23.56 -4.83 -22.56
C ALA A 590 23.16 -3.75 -23.56
N LEU A 591 22.51 -4.15 -24.66
CA LEU A 591 21.97 -3.23 -25.66
C LEU A 591 20.98 -2.25 -25.02
N TRP A 592 20.03 -2.76 -24.24
CA TRP A 592 19.04 -1.95 -23.56
C TRP A 592 19.68 -0.89 -22.69
N GLN A 593 20.62 -1.29 -21.82
CA GLN A 593 21.29 -0.36 -20.94
C GLN A 593 22.06 0.73 -21.72
N GLN A 594 22.71 0.37 -22.83
CA GLN A 594 23.39 1.35 -23.69
C GLN A 594 22.42 2.31 -24.38
N LEU A 595 21.27 1.82 -24.86
CA LEU A 595 20.23 2.66 -25.44
C LEU A 595 19.70 3.68 -24.42
N ILE A 596 19.49 3.29 -23.15
CA ILE A 596 19.02 4.23 -22.13
C ILE A 596 20.15 5.19 -21.68
N TYR A 597 21.41 4.75 -21.60
CA TYR A 597 22.55 5.56 -21.15
C TYR A 597 23.03 6.60 -22.19
N THR A 598 23.00 6.26 -23.47
CA THR A 598 23.59 7.09 -24.52
C THR A 598 22.83 8.41 -24.68
N PRO A 599 23.46 9.59 -24.71
CA PRO A 599 22.76 10.86 -24.97
C PRO A 599 21.99 10.82 -26.30
N LYS A 600 20.80 11.42 -26.31
CA LYS A 600 19.90 11.43 -27.47
C LYS A 600 20.15 12.70 -28.29
N PRO A 601 20.03 12.66 -29.64
CA PRO A 601 19.75 11.47 -30.44
C PRO A 601 20.96 10.53 -30.57
N ILE A 602 20.73 9.22 -30.58
CA ILE A 602 21.79 8.22 -30.82
C ILE A 602 22.03 8.13 -32.33
N MET A 603 23.27 8.35 -32.76
CA MET A 603 23.63 8.33 -34.18
C MET A 603 24.27 6.99 -34.54
N LEU A 604 23.58 6.20 -35.35
CA LEU A 604 24.05 4.91 -35.84
C LEU A 604 24.55 5.03 -37.28
N HIS A 605 25.81 4.65 -37.52
CA HIS A 605 26.32 4.50 -38.87
C HIS A 605 25.79 3.20 -39.47
N ALA A 606 25.05 3.33 -40.56
CA ALA A 606 24.39 2.21 -41.20
C ALA A 606 24.76 2.10 -42.67
N THR A 607 24.68 0.90 -43.22
CA THR A 607 24.82 0.59 -44.65
C THR A 607 23.58 -0.17 -45.10
N ASP A 608 23.36 -0.36 -46.40
CA ASP A 608 22.33 -1.28 -46.88
C ASP A 608 22.69 -2.75 -46.55
N LEU A 609 21.75 -3.69 -46.75
CA LEU A 609 21.96 -5.12 -46.50
C LEU A 609 23.15 -5.73 -47.27
N ASN A 610 23.64 -5.08 -48.33
CA ASN A 610 24.83 -5.50 -49.08
C ASN A 610 26.10 -4.77 -48.62
N ASN A 611 26.04 -4.11 -47.46
CA ASN A 611 27.09 -3.30 -46.88
C ASN A 611 27.55 -2.13 -47.78
N LYS A 612 26.63 -1.54 -48.56
CA LYS A 612 26.88 -0.39 -49.45
C LYS A 612 26.07 0.83 -48.99
N ASN A 613 26.29 1.97 -49.63
CA ASN A 613 25.51 3.20 -49.39
C ASN A 613 25.46 3.65 -47.92
N PRO A 614 26.61 4.05 -47.34
CA PRO A 614 26.67 4.47 -45.94
C PRO A 614 25.76 5.66 -45.68
N THR A 615 25.08 5.62 -44.55
CA THR A 615 24.08 6.60 -44.13
C THR A 615 24.01 6.61 -42.62
N THR A 616 23.41 7.65 -42.05
CA THR A 616 23.23 7.74 -40.60
C THR A 616 21.76 7.54 -40.27
N VAL A 617 21.50 6.70 -39.28
CA VAL A 617 20.18 6.51 -38.66
C VAL A 617 20.22 7.19 -37.30
N SER A 618 19.23 8.04 -37.04
CA SER A 618 19.09 8.74 -35.77
C SER A 618 18.01 8.05 -34.95
N LEU A 619 18.35 7.61 -33.73
CA LEU A 619 17.39 7.15 -32.73
C LEU A 619 17.17 8.28 -31.74
N ASP A 620 16.09 9.03 -31.94
CA ASP A 620 15.66 10.09 -31.04
C ASP A 620 14.36 9.67 -30.36
N PHE A 621 14.47 9.21 -29.12
CA PHE A 621 13.33 8.77 -28.33
C PHE A 621 13.38 9.40 -26.95
N ILE A 622 12.21 9.82 -26.48
CA ILE A 622 12.04 10.50 -25.20
C ILE A 622 11.71 9.49 -24.10
N HIS A 623 11.12 8.35 -24.48
CA HIS A 623 10.65 7.32 -23.56
C HIS A 623 10.83 5.93 -24.13
N HIS A 624 10.51 4.94 -23.30
CA HIS A 624 10.34 3.58 -23.74
C HIS A 624 9.02 2.97 -23.26
N ASP A 625 8.58 1.92 -23.95
CA ASP A 625 7.47 1.09 -23.53
C ASP A 625 7.67 -0.37 -24.00
N THR A 626 6.83 -1.28 -23.53
CA THR A 626 6.82 -2.67 -23.98
C THR A 626 5.40 -3.10 -24.31
N LEU A 627 5.20 -3.61 -25.51
CA LEU A 627 3.94 -4.23 -25.92
C LEU A 627 3.72 -5.53 -25.16
N ARG A 628 2.50 -5.72 -24.66
CA ARG A 628 2.10 -6.93 -23.97
C ARG A 628 1.27 -7.82 -24.90
N ASP A 629 1.39 -9.13 -24.70
CA ASP A 629 0.51 -10.07 -25.37
C ASP A 629 -0.96 -9.74 -25.03
N ARG A 630 -1.81 -9.65 -26.06
CA ARG A 630 -3.24 -9.27 -26.00
C ARG A 630 -3.55 -7.82 -25.59
N GLN A 631 -2.56 -6.94 -25.47
CA GLN A 631 -2.82 -5.51 -25.39
C GLN A 631 -3.28 -5.01 -26.77
N ILE A 632 -4.41 -4.27 -26.80
CA ILE A 632 -5.07 -3.87 -28.06
C ILE A 632 -4.30 -2.75 -28.76
N SER A 633 -3.77 -1.77 -28.01
CA SER A 633 -2.81 -0.79 -28.51
C SER A 633 -2.11 -0.03 -27.37
N LEU A 634 -1.02 0.70 -27.66
CA LEU A 634 -0.52 1.79 -26.79
C LEU A 634 -1.31 3.09 -27.00
N GLY A 635 -1.85 3.32 -28.20
CA GLY A 635 -2.67 4.49 -28.54
C GLY A 635 -1.85 5.63 -29.18
N SER A 636 -2.52 6.73 -29.55
CA SER A 636 -1.86 7.89 -30.18
C SER A 636 -0.82 8.55 -29.26
N GLY A 637 0.26 9.09 -29.83
CA GLY A 637 1.30 9.84 -29.09
C GLY A 637 2.57 9.05 -28.74
N HIS A 638 2.72 7.83 -29.29
CA HIS A 638 3.90 6.97 -29.06
C HIS A 638 4.97 7.06 -30.17
N GLU A 639 4.93 8.09 -31.01
CA GLU A 639 5.86 8.24 -32.15
C GLU A 639 7.33 8.41 -31.71
N SER A 640 7.56 9.04 -30.57
CA SER A 640 8.89 9.25 -29.97
C SER A 640 9.19 8.29 -28.82
N VAL A 641 8.52 7.13 -28.78
CA VAL A 641 8.66 6.11 -27.73
C VAL A 641 9.30 4.86 -28.31
N LEU A 642 10.46 4.47 -27.78
CA LEU A 642 11.11 3.22 -28.15
C LEU A 642 10.34 2.05 -27.54
N THR A 643 9.61 1.32 -28.37
CA THR A 643 8.69 0.28 -27.95
C THR A 643 9.28 -1.10 -28.21
N ARG A 644 9.32 -1.97 -27.19
CA ARG A 644 9.76 -3.36 -27.31
C ARG A 644 8.58 -4.29 -27.60
N GLY A 645 8.77 -5.28 -28.47
CA GLY A 645 7.85 -6.40 -28.63
C GLY A 645 7.80 -7.34 -27.42
N TYR A 646 6.71 -8.11 -27.26
CA TYR A 646 6.71 -9.25 -26.32
C TYR A 646 7.50 -10.45 -26.90
N LYS A 647 7.83 -11.45 -26.07
CA LYS A 647 8.73 -12.56 -26.44
C LYS A 647 8.30 -13.39 -27.67
N THR A 648 7.00 -13.50 -27.90
CA THR A 648 6.41 -14.18 -29.08
C THR A 648 5.92 -13.19 -30.13
N TYR A 649 6.27 -11.91 -29.96
CA TYR A 649 5.96 -10.89 -30.93
C TYR A 649 6.73 -11.18 -32.21
N PRO A 650 6.14 -10.88 -33.38
CA PRO A 650 6.75 -11.29 -34.62
C PRO A 650 8.08 -10.57 -34.87
N ARG A 651 8.81 -10.97 -35.93
CA ARG A 651 10.10 -10.49 -36.49
C ARG A 651 10.89 -9.30 -35.89
N PHE A 652 10.29 -8.20 -35.42
CA PHE A 652 11.02 -7.01 -34.95
C PHE A 652 11.05 -6.92 -33.42
N ASP A 653 12.21 -6.58 -32.87
CA ASP A 653 12.43 -6.51 -31.42
C ASP A 653 12.03 -5.15 -30.85
N LEU A 654 12.28 -4.06 -31.60
CA LEU A 654 12.03 -2.68 -31.20
C LEU A 654 11.34 -1.87 -32.30
N MET A 655 10.54 -0.88 -31.90
CA MET A 655 9.89 0.08 -32.79
C MET A 655 10.06 1.50 -32.27
N LEU A 656 10.28 2.47 -33.16
CA LEU A 656 10.37 3.88 -32.84
C LEU A 656 9.71 4.70 -33.94
N GLY A 657 8.50 5.20 -33.68
CA GLY A 657 7.71 5.86 -34.72
C GLY A 657 7.47 4.91 -35.90
N PRO A 658 7.74 5.33 -37.15
CA PRO A 658 7.66 4.44 -38.32
C PRO A 658 8.87 3.52 -38.49
N MET A 659 9.83 3.50 -37.56
CA MET A 659 11.04 2.68 -37.63
C MET A 659 10.83 1.34 -36.95
N PHE A 660 11.12 0.25 -37.67
CA PHE A 660 11.13 -1.12 -37.15
C PHE A 660 12.57 -1.60 -37.07
N ILE A 661 12.97 -2.11 -35.90
CA ILE A 661 14.35 -2.44 -35.57
C ILE A 661 14.41 -3.91 -35.19
N GLN A 662 15.21 -4.67 -35.94
CA GLN A 662 15.57 -6.05 -35.60
C GLN A 662 17.02 -6.06 -35.11
N VAL A 663 17.26 -6.85 -34.07
CA VAL A 663 18.51 -6.94 -33.35
C VAL A 663 19.06 -8.35 -33.50
N SER A 664 20.36 -8.47 -33.81
CA SER A 664 21.01 -9.77 -33.98
C SER A 664 22.46 -9.70 -33.53
N VAL A 665 22.93 -10.78 -32.91
CA VAL A 665 24.35 -11.01 -32.55
C VAL A 665 25.12 -11.67 -33.72
N SER A 666 24.43 -11.98 -34.82
CA SER A 666 24.96 -12.66 -36.02
C SER A 666 24.78 -11.81 -37.28
N ASP A 667 25.56 -12.09 -38.33
CA ASP A 667 25.47 -11.41 -39.62
C ASP A 667 24.07 -11.57 -40.26
N PHE A 668 23.47 -10.44 -40.66
CA PHE A 668 22.15 -10.37 -41.29
C PHE A 668 22.12 -10.94 -42.72
N GLY A 669 23.27 -11.22 -43.34
CA GLY A 669 23.34 -11.80 -44.69
C GLY A 669 22.58 -13.13 -44.86
N ALA A 670 22.39 -13.91 -43.78
CA ALA A 670 21.63 -15.17 -43.79
C ALA A 670 20.16 -15.03 -43.35
N HIS A 671 19.75 -13.86 -42.84
CA HIS A 671 18.43 -13.65 -42.18
C HIS A 671 17.35 -13.06 -43.09
N ASN A 672 17.62 -12.87 -44.39
CA ASN A 672 16.67 -12.33 -45.36
C ASN A 672 16.53 -13.22 -46.61
N ASP A 673 16.33 -14.52 -46.40
CA ASP A 673 16.06 -15.52 -47.44
C ASP A 673 14.96 -16.52 -47.00
N GLY A 674 14.32 -17.20 -47.94
CA GLY A 674 13.28 -18.20 -47.68
C GLY A 674 12.14 -17.69 -46.79
N SER A 675 11.78 -18.44 -45.75
CA SER A 675 10.70 -18.08 -44.82
C SER A 675 11.00 -16.86 -43.95
N VAL A 676 12.25 -16.38 -43.94
CA VAL A 676 12.66 -15.16 -43.22
C VAL A 676 12.87 -13.97 -44.15
N ASP A 677 12.42 -14.03 -45.40
CA ASP A 677 12.36 -12.86 -46.29
C ASP A 677 11.42 -11.78 -45.73
N ILE A 678 11.92 -10.54 -45.66
CA ILE A 678 11.19 -9.40 -45.11
C ILE A 678 9.92 -9.05 -45.89
N ARG A 679 9.84 -9.43 -47.17
CA ARG A 679 8.65 -9.24 -48.00
C ARG A 679 7.41 -9.91 -47.41
N HIS A 680 7.59 -11.06 -46.75
CA HIS A 680 6.54 -11.74 -46.01
C HIS A 680 5.92 -10.89 -44.90
N ALA A 681 6.63 -9.89 -44.35
CA ALA A 681 6.03 -8.97 -43.36
C ALA A 681 4.90 -8.10 -43.94
N PHE A 682 4.93 -7.86 -45.26
CA PHE A 682 3.93 -7.06 -45.97
C PHE A 682 2.93 -7.92 -46.75
N ASP A 683 3.40 -9.07 -47.26
CA ASP A 683 2.64 -9.92 -48.19
C ASP A 683 1.82 -10.98 -47.46
N ASP A 684 2.34 -11.56 -46.38
CA ASP A 684 1.64 -12.62 -45.65
C ASP A 684 0.55 -12.00 -44.77
N ARG A 685 -0.70 -12.35 -45.07
CA ARG A 685 -1.88 -11.89 -44.32
C ARG A 685 -2.37 -12.99 -43.39
N ASP A 686 -2.73 -12.60 -42.18
CA ASP A 686 -3.31 -13.50 -41.19
C ASP A 686 -4.80 -13.80 -41.50
N LYS A 687 -5.46 -14.57 -40.60
CA LYS A 687 -6.88 -14.90 -40.74
C LYS A 687 -7.83 -13.70 -40.73
N LYS A 688 -7.37 -12.55 -40.23
CA LYS A 688 -8.12 -11.29 -40.21
C LYS A 688 -7.81 -10.42 -41.43
N GLY A 689 -6.91 -10.87 -42.31
CA GLY A 689 -6.50 -10.15 -43.50
C GLY A 689 -5.47 -9.06 -43.21
N THR A 690 -4.82 -9.05 -42.04
CA THR A 690 -3.83 -8.04 -41.62
C THR A 690 -2.42 -8.60 -41.85
N ASN A 691 -1.51 -7.81 -42.42
CA ASN A 691 -0.09 -8.19 -42.51
C ASN A 691 0.69 -7.85 -41.23
N GLN A 692 1.93 -8.31 -41.14
CA GLN A 692 2.75 -8.14 -39.94
C GLN A 692 3.00 -6.66 -39.61
N ILE A 693 3.23 -5.81 -40.62
CA ILE A 693 3.45 -4.36 -40.45
C ILE A 693 2.19 -3.63 -39.98
N GLU A 694 1.05 -3.93 -40.60
CA GLU A 694 -0.25 -3.42 -40.21
C GLU A 694 -0.55 -3.77 -38.75
N ARG A 695 -0.24 -5.01 -38.33
CA ARG A 695 -0.38 -5.44 -36.95
C ARG A 695 0.48 -4.62 -35.99
N TYR A 696 1.75 -4.37 -36.33
CA TYR A 696 2.61 -3.54 -35.46
C TYR A 696 2.07 -2.11 -35.32
N LEU A 697 1.63 -1.51 -36.42
CA LEU A 697 1.07 -0.16 -36.42
C LEU A 697 -0.24 -0.11 -35.62
N ASP A 698 -1.08 -1.13 -35.75
CA ASP A 698 -2.32 -1.23 -34.99
C ASP A 698 -2.07 -1.43 -33.49
N ASP A 699 -1.12 -2.28 -33.11
CA ASP A 699 -0.72 -2.52 -31.72
C ASP A 699 0.00 -1.29 -31.11
N LEU A 700 0.63 -0.43 -31.92
CA LEU A 700 1.23 0.83 -31.44
C LEU A 700 0.20 1.95 -31.36
N TYR A 701 -0.56 2.19 -32.43
CA TYR A 701 -1.30 3.43 -32.64
C TYR A 701 -2.82 3.26 -32.70
N GLY A 702 -3.32 2.02 -32.64
CA GLY A 702 -4.74 1.68 -32.74
C GLY A 702 -5.13 1.21 -34.14
N ALA A 703 -6.32 0.62 -34.28
CA ALA A 703 -6.72 -0.02 -35.54
C ALA A 703 -6.87 0.94 -36.73
N GLY A 704 -6.63 0.44 -37.94
CA GLY A 704 -6.96 1.11 -39.20
C GLY A 704 -5.77 1.43 -40.09
N HIS A 705 -4.59 0.88 -39.79
CA HIS A 705 -3.39 1.08 -40.60
C HIS A 705 -3.37 0.13 -41.81
N SER A 706 -2.80 0.61 -42.92
CA SER A 706 -2.55 -0.18 -44.11
C SER A 706 -1.09 -0.06 -44.51
N ALA A 707 -0.44 -1.17 -44.82
CA ALA A 707 0.96 -1.17 -45.23
C ALA A 707 1.16 -2.00 -46.50
N SER A 708 1.79 -1.41 -47.51
CA SER A 708 2.12 -2.07 -48.77
C SER A 708 3.50 -1.64 -49.25
N MET A 709 4.27 -2.58 -49.82
CA MET A 709 5.54 -2.22 -50.49
C MET A 709 5.25 -1.56 -51.85
N ALA A 710 5.77 -0.35 -52.06
CA ALA A 710 5.73 0.29 -53.37
C ALA A 710 6.86 -0.25 -54.28
N LEU A 711 6.51 -0.69 -55.49
CA LEU A 711 7.46 -1.24 -56.49
C LEU A 711 8.54 -0.26 -56.97
N VAL A 712 8.38 1.05 -56.71
CA VAL A 712 9.21 2.13 -57.26
C VAL A 712 10.12 2.78 -56.20
N THR A 713 9.80 2.63 -54.92
CA THR A 713 10.61 3.08 -53.78
C THR A 713 10.84 1.89 -52.86
N ARG A 714 11.98 1.22 -53.01
CA ARG A 714 12.38 0.13 -52.11
C ARG A 714 12.48 0.69 -50.68
N PRO A 715 11.98 -0.02 -49.65
CA PRO A 715 12.29 0.34 -48.28
C PRO A 715 13.81 0.43 -48.12
N VAL A 716 14.30 1.48 -47.46
CA VAL A 716 15.74 1.66 -47.26
C VAL A 716 16.15 0.80 -46.08
N TRP A 717 16.50 -0.45 -46.37
CA TRP A 717 17.03 -1.39 -45.41
C TRP A 717 18.42 -0.96 -44.98
N ARG A 718 18.65 -0.97 -43.67
CA ARG A 718 19.90 -0.47 -43.10
C ARG A 718 20.40 -1.40 -42.00
N THR A 719 21.67 -1.77 -42.04
CA THR A 719 22.37 -2.51 -41.00
C THR A 719 23.35 -1.55 -40.32
N ALA A 720 23.35 -1.52 -39.00
CA ALA A 720 24.26 -0.71 -38.21
C ALA A 720 25.00 -1.60 -37.21
N SER A 721 26.29 -1.36 -37.04
CA SER A 721 27.12 -2.05 -36.06
C SER A 721 27.27 -1.17 -34.82
N LEU A 722 26.83 -1.66 -33.66
CA LEU A 722 27.13 -1.06 -32.36
C LEU A 722 28.44 -1.67 -31.86
N TRP A 723 29.53 -0.91 -31.93
CA TRP A 723 30.83 -1.25 -31.33
C TRP A 723 31.19 -0.27 -30.23
#